data_AF-K9XH23-F1
#
_entry.id   AF-K9XH23-F1
#
_cell.length_a   1.000
_cell.length_b   1.000
_cell.length_c   1.000
_cell.angle_alpha   90.00
_cell.angle_beta   90.00
_cell.angle_gamma   90.00
#
_symmetry.space_group_name_H-M   'P 1'
#
loop_
_entity.id
_entity.type
_entity.pdbx_description
1 polymer ?
#
loop_
_entity_poly.entity_id
_entity_poly.type
_entity_poly.pdbx_seq_one_letter_code
_entity_poly.pdbx_strand_id
1 'polypeptide(L)'
;MKRSLVSLTLISTFIASFPLIALATPSRTVDQTVECELLVAGGGLAGVATAYEALLAGRTVCLTEITDWVGGQISAQGTSALDERATQRQQLFYSRGYLELRRRIERKYGELDPGDCWVSDSCFLPRDGHVILSEMLRDAARRGRGQFKWFPTTVIKDLQIAQTGGERRIQSAIAIQHQPANGAPPLNTYPLSQTITDAYSYQNSRLFTKNIVRFVPAAKAGNAPNWYVIDATETGELIALADVPYRLGIDPRSYLEPSSSSATNDPYCTQGFTYTFAMEATEQPQRHAEPPFYQQYASYYSYELPRLASFPLVFTYRRIWSPRQGEDMRFGGISFTAPTPGDISMQNWTWGNDYRPGTAADNLVYTRNQLQSTGQLQPGGWLGGLRVETLRKGEEHAKGFFHWLVAGTTDSQLGPGVKEPHPNNRYLAGLDSPMGTAHGLSKYPYMREGRRILGRPTLAYPQGFAISEIDISRRDYSDSYYRLVLSPQSYRSLKAALAGLEAASVIAGTIPPRDVMRRTRSTIYPDAVGIGHYAIDFHPCMLQSPAELPGNIERPGERLGAGQAYPFQIPLRAMIPQQIDNLLVSGKSIAVSHIAAAAYRVHSFEWSAGAAAGTTAAFALERAIAPYQLIARIPFPEPQLEALQRRLAQNGNPTAFPDTSIFNEAWEDWQ
;
A
#
# COMPACT_ATOMS: atom_id res chain seq x y z
N MET A 1 -6.44 64.59 -45.15
CA MET A 1 -5.19 65.04 -44.51
C MET A 1 -5.28 64.78 -43.00
N LYS A 2 -4.29 64.06 -42.46
CA LYS A 2 -3.89 63.87 -41.05
C LYS A 2 -5.00 63.75 -39.99
N ARG A 3 -5.18 62.55 -39.43
CA ARG A 3 -5.55 62.38 -38.01
C ARG A 3 -4.62 61.37 -37.34
N SER A 4 -4.11 61.85 -36.22
CA SER A 4 -2.97 61.37 -35.44
C SER A 4 -3.32 60.15 -34.59
N LEU A 5 -2.42 59.18 -34.55
CA LEU A 5 -2.40 58.10 -33.56
C LEU A 5 -1.83 58.65 -32.24
N VAL A 6 -2.58 58.50 -31.16
CA VAL A 6 -2.12 58.71 -29.77
C VAL A 6 -1.67 57.35 -29.25
N SER A 7 -0.37 57.21 -28.95
CA SER A 7 0.16 56.05 -28.21
C SER A 7 -0.07 56.27 -26.72
N LEU A 8 -0.80 55.36 -26.08
CA LEU A 8 -0.89 55.22 -24.63
C LEU A 8 0.23 54.29 -24.15
N THR A 9 1.20 54.83 -23.44
CA THR A 9 2.26 54.08 -22.76
C THR A 9 1.68 53.53 -21.46
N LEU A 10 1.48 52.20 -21.36
CA LEU A 10 1.20 51.54 -20.08
C LEU A 10 2.50 51.44 -19.27
N ILE A 11 2.49 52.05 -18.08
CA ILE A 11 3.52 51.90 -17.06
C ILE A 11 3.24 50.59 -16.31
N SER A 12 4.03 49.56 -16.57
CA SER A 12 4.01 48.31 -15.80
C SER A 12 4.77 48.49 -14.49
N THR A 13 4.07 48.48 -13.37
CA THR A 13 4.67 48.38 -12.03
C THR A 13 5.19 46.96 -11.81
N PHE A 14 6.51 46.80 -11.83
CA PHE A 14 7.18 45.58 -11.38
C PHE A 14 7.07 45.48 -9.85
N ILE A 15 6.18 44.61 -9.35
CA ILE A 15 6.23 44.14 -7.96
C ILE A 15 7.28 43.03 -7.93
N ALA A 16 8.49 43.36 -7.49
CA ALA A 16 9.52 42.37 -7.22
C ALA A 16 9.05 41.47 -6.07
N SER A 17 8.79 40.19 -6.38
CA SER A 17 8.53 39.16 -5.39
C SER A 17 9.86 38.83 -4.71
N PHE A 18 10.08 39.32 -3.49
CA PHE A 18 11.19 38.85 -2.68
C PHE A 18 10.96 37.38 -2.33
N PRO A 19 11.93 36.47 -2.57
CA PRO A 19 11.83 35.11 -2.05
C PRO A 19 11.77 35.19 -0.53
N LEU A 20 10.70 34.66 0.06
CA LEU A 20 10.67 34.31 1.48
C LEU A 20 11.84 33.37 1.72
N ILE A 21 12.88 33.88 2.39
CA ILE A 21 13.94 33.06 2.96
C ILE A 21 13.24 32.20 4.02
N ALA A 22 12.91 30.96 3.66
CA ALA A 22 12.44 29.97 4.60
C ALA A 22 13.56 29.76 5.62
N LEU A 23 13.39 30.33 6.82
CA LEU A 23 14.25 30.04 7.95
C LEU A 23 14.19 28.52 8.16
N ALA A 24 15.34 27.86 8.01
CA ALA A 24 15.47 26.44 8.35
C ALA A 24 14.90 26.24 9.76
N THR A 25 13.96 25.30 9.91
CA THR A 25 13.43 24.98 11.23
C THR A 25 14.60 24.54 12.10
N PRO A 26 14.85 25.18 13.25
CA PRO A 26 16.00 24.84 14.06
C PRO A 26 15.87 23.38 14.51
N SER A 27 16.91 22.58 14.22
CA SER A 27 16.98 21.21 14.67
C SER A 27 16.98 21.17 16.19
N ARG A 28 16.11 20.34 16.78
CA ARG A 28 16.16 20.04 18.22
C ARG A 28 17.34 19.10 18.48
N THR A 29 17.96 19.23 19.65
CA THR A 29 19.00 18.30 20.11
C THR A 29 18.46 16.87 20.11
N VAL A 30 19.27 15.91 19.68
CA VAL A 30 18.94 14.49 19.76
C VAL A 30 18.82 14.09 21.23
N ASP A 31 17.68 13.52 21.60
CA ASP A 31 17.39 13.07 22.96
C ASP A 31 17.94 11.64 23.20
N GLN A 32 17.94 10.80 22.15
CA GLN A 32 18.40 9.42 22.22
C GLN A 32 19.10 8.99 20.93
N THR A 33 20.21 8.26 21.03
CA THR A 33 20.83 7.55 19.90
C THR A 33 20.65 6.05 20.05
N VAL A 34 20.23 5.36 18.98
CA VAL A 34 19.90 3.94 18.98
C VAL A 34 20.63 3.22 17.85
N GLU A 35 21.41 2.21 18.22
CA GLU A 35 22.08 1.33 17.26
C GLU A 35 21.16 0.20 16.78
N CYS A 36 21.22 -0.11 15.48
CA CYS A 36 20.58 -1.29 14.90
C CYS A 36 21.34 -1.82 13.68
N GLU A 37 21.10 -3.09 13.35
CA GLU A 37 21.57 -3.70 12.10
C GLU A 37 20.53 -3.52 10.98
N LEU A 38 19.25 -3.47 11.33
CA LEU A 38 18.16 -3.14 10.42
C LEU A 38 17.30 -2.04 11.03
N LEU A 39 17.11 -0.95 10.28
CA LEU A 39 16.06 0.04 10.54
C LEU A 39 14.90 -0.23 9.59
N VAL A 40 13.78 -0.69 10.11
CA VAL A 40 12.55 -0.93 9.35
C VAL A 40 11.58 0.22 9.64
N ALA A 41 11.32 1.05 8.63
CA ALA A 41 10.34 2.12 8.72
C ALA A 41 8.99 1.66 8.16
N GLY A 42 7.96 1.65 9.00
CA GLY A 42 6.62 1.15 8.69
C GLY A 42 6.36 -0.20 9.36
N GLY A 43 5.35 -0.24 10.22
CA GLY A 43 4.89 -1.41 10.98
C GLY A 43 3.77 -2.18 10.29
N GLY A 44 3.54 -1.99 8.99
CA GLY A 44 2.61 -2.77 8.18
C GLY A 44 3.01 -4.25 8.03
N LEU A 45 2.25 -5.04 7.27
CA LEU A 45 2.54 -6.48 7.11
C LEU A 45 3.95 -6.72 6.54
N ALA A 46 4.37 -5.92 5.56
CA ALA A 46 5.72 -6.00 4.99
C ALA A 46 6.81 -5.69 6.03
N GLY A 47 6.61 -4.67 6.86
CA GLY A 47 7.55 -4.30 7.92
C GLY A 47 7.64 -5.35 9.02
N VAL A 48 6.49 -5.88 9.44
CA VAL A 48 6.42 -6.98 10.42
C VAL A 48 7.08 -8.24 9.89
N ALA A 49 6.84 -8.63 8.64
CA ALA A 49 7.47 -9.79 8.03
C ALA A 49 8.99 -9.60 7.86
N THR A 50 9.44 -8.38 7.54
CA THR A 50 10.87 -8.01 7.50
C THR A 50 11.51 -8.20 8.86
N ALA A 51 10.91 -7.63 9.91
CA ALA A 51 11.41 -7.75 11.27
C ALA A 51 11.39 -9.21 11.74
N TYR A 52 10.32 -9.96 11.46
CA TYR A 52 10.18 -11.36 11.82
C TYR A 52 11.32 -12.22 11.27
N GLU A 53 11.62 -12.13 9.97
CA GLU A 53 12.71 -12.90 9.35
C GLU A 53 14.09 -12.46 9.83
N ALA A 54 14.32 -11.15 10.01
CA ALA A 54 15.60 -10.64 10.49
C ALA A 54 15.87 -11.04 11.96
N LEU A 55 14.83 -11.02 12.81
CA LEU A 55 14.92 -11.46 14.21
C LEU A 55 15.21 -12.97 14.31
N LEU A 56 14.56 -13.78 13.47
CA LEU A 56 14.87 -15.22 13.37
C LEU A 56 16.30 -15.49 12.90
N ALA A 57 16.87 -14.59 12.10
CA ALA A 57 18.28 -14.61 11.70
C ALA A 57 19.24 -14.00 12.75
N GLY A 58 18.76 -13.69 13.96
CA GLY A 58 19.58 -13.21 15.07
C GLY A 58 19.99 -11.74 14.99
N ARG A 59 19.30 -10.92 14.19
CA ARG A 59 19.65 -9.51 13.98
C ARG A 59 19.07 -8.58 15.03
N THR A 60 19.71 -7.42 15.17
CA THR A 60 19.15 -6.28 15.93
C THR A 60 18.28 -5.40 15.03
N VAL A 61 16.98 -5.38 15.29
CA VAL A 61 15.98 -4.70 14.46
C VAL A 61 15.35 -3.54 15.24
N CYS A 62 15.42 -2.33 14.68
CA CYS A 62 14.59 -1.19 15.06
C CYS A 62 13.39 -1.12 14.11
N LEU A 63 12.17 -1.21 14.63
CA LEU A 63 10.95 -1.06 13.84
C LEU A 63 10.21 0.20 14.29
N THR A 64 9.95 1.12 13.35
CA THR A 64 9.17 2.34 13.59
C THR A 64 7.81 2.24 12.93
N GLU A 65 6.79 2.84 13.55
CA GLU A 65 5.42 2.89 13.03
C GLU A 65 4.76 4.19 13.48
N ILE A 66 4.03 4.86 12.57
CA ILE A 66 3.36 6.13 12.87
C ILE A 66 2.23 5.95 13.89
N THR A 67 1.61 4.77 13.93
CA THR A 67 0.57 4.41 14.90
C THR A 67 1.14 3.69 16.12
N ASP A 68 0.29 3.43 17.11
CA ASP A 68 0.62 2.58 18.26
C ASP A 68 0.55 1.07 17.93
N TRP A 69 0.09 0.68 16.74
CA TRP A 69 -0.17 -0.71 16.37
C TRP A 69 0.68 -1.18 15.17
N VAL A 70 1.34 -2.33 15.31
CA VAL A 70 1.82 -3.12 14.16
C VAL A 70 0.69 -3.86 13.45
N GLY A 71 0.89 -4.11 12.16
CA GLY A 71 0.09 -4.97 11.29
C GLY A 71 -0.59 -4.27 10.11
N GLY A 72 -0.52 -2.93 10.05
CA GLY A 72 -1.04 -2.13 8.94
C GLY A 72 -2.47 -2.51 8.57
N GLN A 73 -2.65 -3.03 7.35
CA GLN A 73 -3.91 -3.53 6.78
C GLN A 73 -4.78 -4.26 7.82
N ILE A 74 -4.28 -5.33 8.44
CA ILE A 74 -5.10 -6.19 9.32
C ILE A 74 -5.40 -5.61 10.71
N SER A 75 -4.87 -4.44 11.04
CA SER A 75 -4.92 -3.88 12.40
C SER A 75 -5.15 -2.37 12.36
N ALA A 76 -4.10 -1.54 12.33
CA ALA A 76 -4.18 -0.09 12.36
C ALA A 76 -5.06 0.52 11.26
N GLN A 77 -5.20 -0.17 10.13
CA GLN A 77 -6.03 0.25 8.98
C GLN A 77 -7.40 -0.46 8.93
N GLY A 78 -7.62 -1.48 9.77
CA GLY A 78 -8.91 -2.16 9.95
C GLY A 78 -9.39 -3.04 8.80
N THR A 79 -8.55 -3.40 7.82
CA THR A 79 -8.88 -4.42 6.81
C THR A 79 -8.51 -5.83 7.30
N SER A 80 -9.06 -6.22 8.44
CA SER A 80 -8.82 -7.50 9.13
C SER A 80 -9.62 -8.69 8.55
N ALA A 81 -9.85 -8.66 7.24
CA ALA A 81 -10.25 -9.82 6.45
C ALA A 81 -9.14 -10.10 5.43
N LEU A 82 -8.56 -11.30 5.46
CA LEU A 82 -7.40 -11.63 4.63
C LEU A 82 -7.83 -11.88 3.19
N ASP A 83 -7.32 -11.07 2.26
CA ASP A 83 -7.61 -11.22 0.84
C ASP A 83 -6.70 -12.30 0.24
N GLU A 84 -7.28 -13.47 -0.04
CA GLU A 84 -6.54 -14.67 -0.42
C GLU A 84 -7.18 -15.39 -1.60
N ARG A 85 -6.35 -15.78 -2.58
CA ARG A 85 -6.82 -16.61 -3.69
C ARG A 85 -7.14 -18.03 -3.23
N ALA A 86 -8.25 -18.56 -3.75
CA ALA A 86 -8.79 -19.87 -3.39
C ALA A 86 -7.72 -20.98 -3.49
N THR A 87 -7.02 -21.05 -4.62
CA THR A 87 -5.98 -22.07 -4.83
C THR A 87 -4.82 -21.96 -3.84
N GLN A 88 -4.35 -20.74 -3.57
CA GLN A 88 -3.25 -20.50 -2.62
C GLN A 88 -3.66 -20.86 -1.19
N ARG A 89 -4.92 -20.57 -0.84
CA ARG A 89 -5.52 -20.86 0.45
C ARG A 89 -5.71 -22.36 0.67
N GLN A 90 -6.25 -23.07 -0.32
CA GLN A 90 -6.48 -24.50 -0.27
C GLN A 90 -5.16 -25.29 -0.12
N GLN A 91 -4.10 -24.84 -0.77
CA GLN A 91 -2.77 -25.46 -0.67
C GLN A 91 -1.93 -24.92 0.50
N LEU A 92 -2.40 -23.89 1.20
CA LEU A 92 -1.64 -23.14 2.22
C LEU A 92 -0.26 -22.69 1.71
N PHE A 93 -0.18 -22.28 0.45
CA PHE A 93 1.08 -21.95 -0.22
C PHE A 93 1.50 -20.49 0.03
N TYR A 94 1.97 -20.22 1.25
CA TYR A 94 2.37 -18.90 1.74
C TYR A 94 3.75 -18.92 2.40
N SER A 95 4.31 -17.74 2.66
CA SER A 95 5.52 -17.60 3.50
C SER A 95 5.28 -18.11 4.92
N ARG A 96 6.29 -18.72 5.55
CA ARG A 96 6.18 -19.37 6.87
C ARG A 96 5.57 -18.50 7.97
N GLY A 97 5.89 -17.21 7.98
CA GLY A 97 5.37 -16.27 8.97
C GLY A 97 3.89 -15.96 8.78
N TYR A 98 3.42 -15.92 7.54
CA TYR A 98 2.00 -15.73 7.22
C TYR A 98 1.17 -16.95 7.66
N LEU A 99 1.72 -18.17 7.50
CA LEU A 99 1.12 -19.39 8.03
C LEU A 99 1.08 -19.41 9.57
N GLU A 100 2.10 -18.84 10.23
CA GLU A 100 2.09 -18.65 11.69
C GLU A 100 1.01 -17.67 12.14
N LEU A 101 0.83 -16.56 11.41
CA LEU A 101 -0.25 -15.60 11.67
C LEU A 101 -1.62 -16.29 11.60
N ARG A 102 -1.91 -17.02 10.52
CA ARG A 102 -3.17 -17.79 10.37
C ARG A 102 -3.39 -18.74 11.53
N ARG A 103 -2.37 -19.54 11.89
CA ARG A 103 -2.45 -20.50 13.01
C ARG A 103 -2.69 -19.83 14.38
N ARG A 104 -2.22 -18.60 14.59
CA ARG A 104 -2.46 -17.86 15.84
C ARG A 104 -3.85 -17.22 15.89
N ILE A 105 -4.37 -16.76 14.75
CA ILE A 105 -5.77 -16.32 14.63
C ILE A 105 -6.69 -17.50 14.96
N GLU A 106 -6.50 -18.64 14.28
CA GLU A 106 -7.29 -19.85 14.52
C GLU A 106 -7.21 -20.31 15.97
N ARG A 107 -6.02 -20.34 16.57
CA ARG A 107 -5.85 -20.71 17.99
C ARG A 107 -6.60 -19.77 18.93
N LYS A 108 -6.66 -18.48 18.61
CA LYS A 108 -7.29 -17.48 19.47
C LYS A 108 -8.80 -17.63 19.50
N TYR A 109 -9.41 -17.87 18.34
CA TYR A 109 -10.87 -17.90 18.21
C TYR A 109 -11.46 -19.32 18.17
N GLY A 110 -10.63 -20.35 17.95
CA GLY A 110 -11.06 -21.72 17.64
C GLY A 110 -11.29 -21.95 16.14
N GLU A 111 -11.33 -20.88 15.35
CA GLU A 111 -11.52 -20.87 13.91
C GLU A 111 -10.87 -19.61 13.29
N LEU A 112 -10.73 -19.57 11.97
CA LEU A 112 -10.15 -18.41 11.28
C LEU A 112 -11.12 -17.24 11.12
N ASP A 113 -12.42 -17.54 11.09
CA ASP A 113 -13.49 -16.57 10.83
C ASP A 113 -14.57 -16.61 11.92
N PRO A 114 -14.29 -16.06 13.12
CA PRO A 114 -15.27 -15.88 14.20
C PRO A 114 -16.46 -14.98 13.83
N GLY A 115 -16.46 -14.39 12.63
CA GLY A 115 -17.50 -13.49 12.18
C GLY A 115 -18.36 -14.06 11.06
N ASP A 116 -18.06 -15.23 10.50
CA ASP A 116 -18.76 -15.78 9.32
C ASP A 116 -18.96 -14.70 8.24
N CYS A 117 -17.85 -14.07 7.82
CA CYS A 117 -17.82 -13.07 6.76
C CYS A 117 -17.76 -13.76 5.39
N TRP A 118 -18.45 -13.22 4.39
CA TRP A 118 -18.47 -13.90 3.08
C TRP A 118 -17.30 -13.54 2.16
N VAL A 119 -16.50 -12.51 2.48
CA VAL A 119 -15.37 -12.08 1.61
C VAL A 119 -14.12 -12.93 1.76
N SER A 120 -13.91 -13.55 2.92
CA SER A 120 -12.64 -14.16 3.30
C SER A 120 -12.90 -15.33 4.24
N ASP A 121 -12.06 -16.37 4.18
CA ASP A 121 -12.09 -17.47 5.15
C ASP A 121 -11.35 -17.09 6.46
N SER A 122 -11.03 -15.81 6.66
CA SER A 122 -10.34 -15.29 7.85
C SER A 122 -10.70 -13.83 8.11
N CYS A 123 -11.71 -13.59 8.96
CA CYS A 123 -12.09 -12.27 9.47
C CYS A 123 -11.97 -12.22 11.00
N PHE A 124 -11.35 -11.18 11.54
CA PHE A 124 -11.11 -11.09 12.99
C PHE A 124 -11.03 -9.63 13.49
N LEU A 125 -11.01 -9.44 14.80
CA LEU A 125 -10.88 -8.10 15.40
C LEU A 125 -9.49 -7.48 15.09
N PRO A 126 -9.40 -6.24 14.58
CA PRO A 126 -8.13 -5.61 14.23
C PRO A 126 -7.13 -5.48 15.40
N ARG A 127 -7.62 -5.18 16.60
CA ARG A 127 -6.81 -5.14 17.83
C ARG A 127 -6.09 -6.47 18.08
N ASP A 128 -6.73 -7.58 17.77
CA ASP A 128 -6.16 -8.91 17.97
C ASP A 128 -5.10 -9.25 16.93
N GLY A 129 -5.25 -8.76 15.69
CA GLY A 129 -4.18 -8.79 14.70
C GLY A 129 -2.91 -8.10 15.21
N HIS A 130 -3.04 -6.92 15.82
CA HIS A 130 -1.92 -6.22 16.44
C HIS A 130 -1.25 -7.03 17.56
N VAL A 131 -2.04 -7.60 18.47
CA VAL A 131 -1.53 -8.40 19.59
C VAL A 131 -0.78 -9.63 19.09
N ILE A 132 -1.39 -10.39 18.18
CA ILE A 132 -0.80 -11.61 17.60
C ILE A 132 0.54 -11.30 16.93
N LEU A 133 0.60 -10.26 16.10
CA LEU A 133 1.84 -9.89 15.41
C LEU A 133 2.93 -9.41 16.38
N SER A 134 2.54 -8.65 17.42
CA SER A 134 3.47 -8.22 18.47
C SER A 134 4.09 -9.41 19.21
N GLU A 135 3.29 -10.43 19.52
CA GLU A 135 3.77 -11.68 20.12
C GLU A 135 4.67 -12.47 19.17
N MET A 136 4.30 -12.56 17.89
CA MET A 136 5.13 -13.22 16.87
C MET A 136 6.53 -12.60 16.77
N LEU A 137 6.63 -11.27 16.82
CA LEU A 137 7.93 -10.57 16.78
C LEU A 137 8.76 -10.84 18.04
N ARG A 138 8.15 -10.82 19.23
CA ARG A 138 8.83 -11.17 20.49
C ARG A 138 9.31 -12.62 20.49
N ASP A 139 8.50 -13.53 19.95
CA ASP A 139 8.85 -14.95 19.82
C ASP A 139 9.97 -15.17 18.82
N ALA A 140 9.93 -14.49 17.67
CA ALA A 140 11.00 -14.51 16.69
C ALA A 140 12.33 -14.02 17.28
N ALA A 141 12.31 -12.91 18.03
CA ALA A 141 13.48 -12.39 18.72
C ALA A 141 14.08 -13.42 19.69
N ARG A 142 13.23 -14.06 20.52
CA ARG A 142 13.68 -15.11 21.44
C ARG A 142 14.26 -16.32 20.71
N ARG A 143 13.58 -16.82 19.67
CA ARG A 143 13.97 -18.03 18.93
C ARG A 143 15.25 -17.83 18.12
N GLY A 144 15.37 -16.71 17.42
CA GLY A 144 16.54 -16.38 16.61
C GLY A 144 17.69 -15.79 17.42
N ARG A 145 17.48 -15.48 18.71
CA ARG A 145 18.41 -14.72 19.56
C ARG A 145 18.70 -13.31 19.00
N GLY A 146 17.74 -12.74 18.28
CA GLY A 146 17.77 -11.36 17.79
C GLY A 146 17.31 -10.37 18.87
N GLN A 147 17.54 -9.09 18.63
CA GLN A 147 17.08 -8.00 19.51
C GLN A 147 16.01 -7.19 18.81
N PHE A 148 14.80 -7.17 19.38
CA PHE A 148 13.69 -6.38 18.86
C PHE A 148 13.55 -5.07 19.63
N LYS A 149 13.67 -3.94 18.92
CA LYS A 149 13.48 -2.58 19.45
C LYS A 149 12.27 -1.95 18.75
N TRP A 150 11.18 -1.79 19.49
CA TRP A 150 9.90 -1.30 18.98
C TRP A 150 9.72 0.19 19.28
N PHE A 151 9.44 0.97 18.24
CA PHE A 151 9.21 2.41 18.31
C PHE A 151 7.81 2.73 17.73
N PRO A 152 6.74 2.56 18.53
CA PRO A 152 5.40 3.01 18.16
C PRO A 152 5.37 4.54 18.10
N THR A 153 4.35 5.08 17.44
CA THR A 153 4.12 6.54 17.31
C THR A 153 5.37 7.32 16.90
N THR A 154 6.13 6.75 15.97
CA THR A 154 7.45 7.22 15.55
C THR A 154 7.51 7.38 14.04
N VAL A 155 7.78 8.60 13.59
CA VAL A 155 7.94 8.94 12.17
C VAL A 155 9.41 9.22 11.85
N ILE A 156 9.87 8.84 10.66
CA ILE A 156 11.19 9.25 10.16
C ILE A 156 11.10 10.67 9.64
N LYS A 157 11.96 11.54 10.15
CA LYS A 157 11.94 12.99 9.88
C LYS A 157 13.04 13.44 8.92
N ASP A 158 14.22 12.84 9.03
CA ASP A 158 15.39 13.25 8.26
C ASP A 158 16.37 12.10 8.06
N LEU A 159 17.13 12.14 6.96
CA LEU A 159 18.14 11.13 6.62
C LEU A 159 19.48 11.80 6.36
N GLN A 160 20.51 11.34 7.07
CA GLN A 160 21.88 11.72 6.75
C GLN A 160 22.44 10.76 5.70
N ILE A 161 22.61 11.22 4.48
CA ILE A 161 23.12 10.43 3.36
C ILE A 161 24.53 10.91 3.01
N ALA A 162 25.48 9.98 2.86
CA ALA A 162 26.85 10.29 2.49
C ALA A 162 27.40 9.30 1.46
N GLN A 163 28.39 9.75 0.67
CA GLN A 163 29.19 8.88 -0.19
C GLN A 163 30.28 8.19 0.66
N THR A 164 30.38 6.87 0.58
CA THR A 164 31.41 6.08 1.28
C THR A 164 31.92 5.00 0.34
N GLY A 165 33.20 5.08 -0.06
CA GLY A 165 33.82 4.07 -0.93
C GLY A 165 33.17 3.93 -2.32
N GLY A 166 32.63 5.03 -2.87
CA GLY A 166 31.94 5.00 -4.16
C GLY A 166 30.45 4.62 -4.09
N GLU A 167 29.94 4.23 -2.93
CA GLU A 167 28.52 3.97 -2.69
C GLU A 167 27.85 5.13 -1.96
N ARG A 168 26.57 5.39 -2.23
CA ARG A 168 25.78 6.40 -1.53
C ARG A 168 24.90 5.71 -0.49
N ARG A 169 25.09 6.04 0.79
CA ARG A 169 24.49 5.29 1.91
C ARG A 169 23.83 6.21 2.92
N ILE A 170 22.73 5.74 3.51
CA ILE A 170 22.13 6.33 4.71
C ILE A 170 23.03 6.00 5.90
N GLN A 171 23.59 7.02 6.54
CA GLN A 171 24.50 6.93 7.69
C GLN A 171 23.76 7.03 9.03
N SER A 172 22.70 7.82 9.05
CA SER A 172 21.80 7.92 10.20
C SER A 172 20.40 8.35 9.75
N ALA A 173 19.41 8.08 10.59
CA ALA A 173 18.04 8.57 10.41
C ALA A 173 17.59 9.27 11.69
N ILE A 174 17.04 10.48 11.56
CA ILE A 174 16.36 11.17 12.65
C ILE A 174 14.89 10.79 12.61
N ALA A 175 14.36 10.42 13.76
CA ALA A 175 12.96 10.09 13.96
C ALA A 175 12.37 10.90 15.12
N ILE A 176 11.06 11.12 15.06
CA ILE A 176 10.30 11.79 16.09
C ILE A 176 9.32 10.78 16.67
N GLN A 177 9.58 10.35 17.89
CA GLN A 177 8.63 9.59 18.67
C GLN A 177 7.79 10.55 19.51
N HIS A 178 6.48 10.33 19.55
CA HIS A 178 5.57 11.19 20.30
C HIS A 178 4.68 10.40 21.25
N GLN A 179 4.31 11.05 22.35
CA GLN A 179 3.37 10.55 23.36
C GLN A 179 2.48 11.71 23.83
N PRO A 180 1.33 11.45 24.48
CA PRO A 180 0.48 12.51 25.00
C PRO A 180 1.26 13.45 25.91
N ALA A 181 1.09 14.76 25.74
CA ALA A 181 1.61 15.75 26.67
C ALA A 181 0.89 15.65 28.03
N ASN A 182 1.51 16.18 29.08
CA ASN A 182 0.87 16.19 30.40
C ASN A 182 -0.47 16.95 30.35
N GLY A 183 -1.55 16.30 30.79
CA GLY A 183 -2.91 16.83 30.72
C GLY A 183 -3.57 16.80 29.33
N ALA A 184 -2.88 16.32 28.28
CA ALA A 184 -3.49 16.11 26.97
C ALA A 184 -4.34 14.83 26.95
N PRO A 185 -5.34 14.73 26.04
CA PRO A 185 -6.07 13.50 25.82
C PRO A 185 -5.15 12.34 25.39
N PRO A 186 -5.53 11.07 25.62
CA PRO A 186 -4.77 9.92 25.15
C PRO A 186 -4.53 9.92 23.63
N LEU A 187 -3.55 9.14 23.18
CA LEU A 187 -3.35 8.87 21.75
C LEU A 187 -4.64 8.34 21.13
N ASN A 188 -4.83 8.61 19.84
CA ASN A 188 -6.01 8.22 19.07
C ASN A 188 -7.33 8.85 19.54
N THR A 189 -7.26 9.95 20.30
CA THR A 189 -8.44 10.79 20.60
C THR A 189 -8.88 11.57 19.36
N TYR A 190 -7.91 12.19 18.68
CA TYR A 190 -8.13 12.97 17.46
C TYR A 190 -7.78 12.15 16.23
N PRO A 191 -8.48 12.39 15.11
CA PRO A 191 -8.18 11.70 13.86
C PRO A 191 -6.85 12.18 13.26
N LEU A 192 -6.29 11.39 12.34
CA LEU A 192 -4.95 11.59 11.80
C LEU A 192 -4.78 12.95 11.11
N SER A 193 -5.81 13.44 10.41
CA SER A 193 -5.78 14.77 9.78
C SER A 193 -5.48 15.91 10.77
N GLN A 194 -5.79 15.74 12.05
CA GLN A 194 -5.55 16.76 13.08
C GLN A 194 -4.20 16.61 13.77
N THR A 195 -3.53 15.46 13.65
CA THR A 195 -2.32 15.14 14.42
C THR A 195 -1.09 14.92 13.56
N ILE A 196 -1.25 14.59 12.27
CA ILE A 196 -0.14 14.18 11.41
C ILE A 196 0.95 15.24 11.30
N THR A 197 0.61 16.51 11.06
CA THR A 197 1.63 17.58 10.95
C THR A 197 2.38 17.81 12.27
N ASP A 198 1.68 17.67 13.40
CA ASP A 198 2.28 17.77 14.72
C ASP A 198 3.26 16.61 14.96
N ALA A 199 2.91 15.38 14.57
CA ALA A 199 3.78 14.20 14.69
C ALA A 199 5.15 14.36 14.01
N TYR A 200 5.24 15.14 12.92
CA TYR A 200 6.50 15.43 12.22
C TYR A 200 7.21 16.72 12.66
N SER A 201 6.67 17.48 13.62
CA SER A 201 7.34 18.71 14.09
C SER A 201 8.27 18.44 15.26
N TYR A 202 9.43 19.10 15.31
CA TYR A 202 10.46 18.85 16.33
C TYR A 202 10.06 19.31 17.75
N GLN A 203 9.27 20.37 17.85
CA GLN A 203 8.92 21.01 19.10
C GLN A 203 7.79 20.25 19.81
N ASN A 204 7.83 20.16 21.14
CA ASN A 204 6.67 19.72 21.91
C ASN A 204 5.46 20.63 21.60
N SER A 205 4.27 20.08 21.67
CA SER A 205 3.02 20.78 21.42
C SER A 205 2.06 20.63 22.61
N ARG A 206 0.88 21.24 22.50
CA ARG A 206 -0.21 21.02 23.47
C ARG A 206 -0.72 19.58 23.47
N LEU A 207 -0.52 18.83 22.38
CA LEU A 207 -0.99 17.45 22.25
C LEU A 207 0.12 16.46 22.58
N PHE A 208 1.35 16.75 22.18
CA PHE A 208 2.43 15.78 22.20
C PHE A 208 3.71 16.28 22.88
N THR A 209 4.25 15.42 23.75
CA THR A 209 5.66 15.47 24.13
C THR A 209 6.45 14.58 23.18
N LYS A 210 7.63 15.05 22.76
CA LYS A 210 8.42 14.43 21.70
C LYS A 210 9.80 14.06 22.17
N ASN A 211 10.24 12.89 21.72
CA ASN A 211 11.55 12.31 21.89
C ASN A 211 12.23 12.21 20.51
N ILE A 212 13.32 12.93 20.33
CA ILE A 212 14.09 12.94 19.07
C ILE A 212 15.11 11.81 19.09
N VAL A 213 14.86 10.79 18.28
CA VAL A 213 15.68 9.58 18.21
C VAL A 213 16.57 9.64 16.98
N ARG A 214 17.87 9.38 17.14
CA ARG A 214 18.80 9.14 16.04
C ARG A 214 19.10 7.65 15.93
N PHE A 215 18.72 7.05 14.81
CA PHE A 215 19.13 5.70 14.47
C PHE A 215 20.47 5.73 13.75
N VAL A 216 21.37 4.84 14.14
CA VAL A 216 22.72 4.68 13.57
C VAL A 216 23.02 3.18 13.38
N PRO A 217 23.96 2.83 12.48
CA PRO A 217 24.45 1.46 12.39
C PRO A 217 25.11 1.01 13.70
N ALA A 218 25.01 -0.29 14.00
CA ALA A 218 25.78 -0.89 15.08
C ALA A 218 27.29 -0.78 14.82
N ALA A 219 28.08 -0.49 15.86
CA ALA A 219 29.53 -0.34 15.76
C ALA A 219 30.20 -1.66 15.30
N LYS A 220 30.82 -1.65 14.11
CA LYS A 220 31.69 -2.73 13.59
C LYS A 220 32.86 -2.13 12.82
N ALA A 221 34.00 -2.83 12.81
CA ALA A 221 35.18 -2.46 12.02
C ALA A 221 35.02 -2.93 10.56
N GLY A 222 35.17 -2.02 9.58
CA GLY A 222 35.19 -2.34 8.14
C GLY A 222 34.48 -1.32 7.25
N ASN A 223 34.58 -1.48 5.91
CA ASN A 223 34.02 -0.58 4.89
C ASN A 223 32.67 -1.06 4.28
N ALA A 224 32.21 -2.28 4.57
CA ALA A 224 30.92 -2.79 4.10
C ALA A 224 29.75 -2.09 4.81
N PRO A 225 28.52 -2.06 4.22
CA PRO A 225 27.35 -1.56 4.93
C PRO A 225 27.18 -2.33 6.24
N ASN A 226 27.22 -1.60 7.35
CA ASN A 226 27.10 -2.12 8.71
C ASN A 226 25.64 -2.13 9.21
N TRP A 227 24.71 -1.68 8.38
CA TRP A 227 23.26 -1.78 8.54
C TRP A 227 22.52 -1.61 7.21
N TYR A 228 21.26 -2.03 7.18
CA TYR A 228 20.34 -1.73 6.08
C TYR A 228 19.12 -0.98 6.59
N VAL A 229 18.63 -0.04 5.77
CA VAL A 229 17.37 0.66 6.00
C VAL A 229 16.33 0.04 5.08
N ILE A 230 15.15 -0.24 5.61
CA ILE A 230 14.03 -0.83 4.89
C ILE A 230 12.87 0.15 4.93
N ASP A 231 12.45 0.64 3.75
CA ASP A 231 11.18 1.34 3.60
C ASP A 231 10.07 0.31 3.42
N ALA A 232 9.28 0.12 4.48
CA ALA A 232 8.05 -0.66 4.49
C ALA A 232 6.86 0.23 4.87
N THR A 233 6.99 1.55 4.69
CA THR A 233 5.91 2.50 4.94
C THR A 233 4.82 2.35 3.89
N GLU A 234 3.58 2.66 4.26
CA GLU A 234 2.41 2.46 3.40
C GLU A 234 2.42 3.34 2.13
N THR A 235 3.25 4.39 2.10
CA THR A 235 3.27 5.38 1.02
C THR A 235 4.66 5.63 0.41
N GLY A 236 5.68 4.89 0.85
CA GLY A 236 7.06 5.10 0.40
C GLY A 236 7.63 6.43 0.89
N GLU A 237 7.60 6.66 2.19
CA GLU A 237 8.08 7.91 2.78
C GLU A 237 9.59 8.11 2.62
N LEU A 238 10.38 7.06 2.87
CA LEU A 238 11.85 7.17 2.77
C LEU A 238 12.28 7.30 1.32
N ILE A 239 11.51 6.75 0.38
CA ILE A 239 11.69 6.97 -1.06
C ILE A 239 11.64 8.46 -1.40
N ALA A 240 10.61 9.18 -0.94
CA ALA A 240 10.50 10.62 -1.17
C ALA A 240 11.53 11.41 -0.37
N LEU A 241 11.75 11.05 0.90
CA LEU A 241 12.69 11.75 1.79
C LEU A 241 14.14 11.64 1.31
N ALA A 242 14.54 10.50 0.73
CA ALA A 242 15.86 10.32 0.12
C ALA A 242 15.95 10.87 -1.31
N ASP A 243 14.83 11.39 -1.86
CA ASP A 243 14.66 11.87 -3.23
C ASP A 243 15.14 10.86 -4.29
N VAL A 244 14.85 9.57 -4.08
CA VAL A 244 15.16 8.54 -5.09
C VAL A 244 14.09 8.54 -6.20
N PRO A 245 14.41 8.11 -7.44
CA PRO A 245 13.43 8.08 -8.52
C PRO A 245 12.25 7.15 -8.24
N TYR A 246 11.03 7.65 -8.42
CA TYR A 246 9.79 6.90 -8.25
C TYR A 246 8.71 7.31 -9.24
N ARG A 247 7.68 6.46 -9.38
CA ARG A 247 6.41 6.72 -10.05
C ARG A 247 5.28 6.83 -9.04
N LEU A 248 4.21 7.51 -9.43
CA LEU A 248 2.99 7.70 -8.65
C LEU A 248 1.83 7.82 -9.63
N GLY A 249 0.65 7.31 -9.27
CA GLY A 249 -0.56 7.38 -10.08
C GLY A 249 -0.48 6.55 -11.37
N ILE A 250 -1.26 6.90 -12.38
CA ILE A 250 -1.37 6.13 -13.63
C ILE A 250 -0.09 6.24 -14.47
N ASP A 251 0.49 5.09 -14.80
CA ASP A 251 1.60 4.95 -15.74
C ASP A 251 1.14 5.22 -17.19
N PRO A 252 1.98 5.82 -18.05
CA PRO A 252 1.61 6.09 -19.44
C PRO A 252 1.35 4.81 -20.23
N ARG A 253 0.32 4.83 -21.09
CA ARG A 253 0.01 3.77 -22.03
C ARG A 253 1.21 3.46 -22.91
N SER A 254 1.57 2.18 -22.93
CA SER A 254 2.72 1.67 -23.66
C SER A 254 2.51 0.22 -24.05
N TYR A 255 3.49 -0.41 -24.68
CA TYR A 255 3.44 -1.84 -24.94
C TYR A 255 3.59 -2.71 -23.67
N LEU A 256 4.03 -2.13 -22.55
CA LEU A 256 4.12 -2.79 -21.24
C LEU A 256 2.87 -2.56 -20.38
N GLU A 257 2.21 -1.41 -20.58
CA GLU A 257 0.95 -1.00 -19.93
C GLU A 257 -0.14 -0.73 -20.99
N PRO A 258 -0.49 -1.73 -21.81
CA PRO A 258 -1.39 -1.53 -22.96
C PRO A 258 -2.81 -1.13 -22.55
N SER A 259 -3.25 -1.48 -21.34
CA SER A 259 -4.58 -1.16 -20.82
C SER A 259 -4.64 0.15 -20.03
N SER A 260 -3.53 0.88 -19.90
CA SER A 260 -3.52 2.16 -19.16
C SER A 260 -4.55 3.15 -19.71
N SER A 261 -5.28 3.78 -18.79
CA SER A 261 -6.29 4.79 -19.10
C SER A 261 -5.69 6.12 -19.59
N SER A 262 -4.38 6.33 -19.40
CA SER A 262 -3.73 7.59 -19.69
C SER A 262 -2.63 7.46 -20.75
N ALA A 263 -2.63 8.34 -21.75
CA ALA A 263 -1.55 8.39 -22.75
C ALA A 263 -0.23 8.93 -22.18
N THR A 264 -0.30 9.67 -21.08
CA THR A 264 0.84 10.27 -20.37
C THR A 264 0.83 9.85 -18.91
N ASN A 265 1.94 10.04 -18.19
CA ASN A 265 1.95 9.81 -16.75
C ASN A 265 0.95 10.76 -16.04
N ASP A 266 0.11 10.23 -15.16
CA ASP A 266 -0.82 11.01 -14.35
C ASP A 266 -0.59 10.75 -12.85
N PRO A 267 0.22 11.58 -12.18
CA PRO A 267 0.63 11.35 -10.80
C PRO A 267 -0.41 11.74 -9.76
N TYR A 268 -1.58 12.24 -10.17
CA TYR A 268 -2.62 12.69 -9.25
C TYR A 268 -3.72 11.63 -9.04
N CYS A 269 -3.88 10.74 -10.01
CA CYS A 269 -4.83 9.63 -9.95
C CYS A 269 -4.19 8.40 -9.32
N THR A 270 -4.11 8.37 -7.99
CA THR A 270 -3.81 7.14 -7.23
C THR A 270 -5.10 6.36 -6.98
N GLN A 271 -5.00 5.08 -6.67
CA GLN A 271 -6.13 4.29 -6.19
C GLN A 271 -6.71 4.88 -4.89
N GLY A 272 -8.01 4.68 -4.70
CA GLY A 272 -8.74 5.12 -3.50
C GLY A 272 -8.15 4.60 -2.20
N PHE A 273 -8.29 5.38 -1.14
CA PHE A 273 -7.94 4.98 0.22
C PHE A 273 -9.19 4.98 1.11
N THR A 274 -9.12 4.27 2.24
CA THR A 274 -10.31 4.02 3.06
C THR A 274 -10.01 4.26 4.52
N TYR A 275 -10.82 5.09 5.19
CA TYR A 275 -10.93 4.99 6.64
C TYR A 275 -12.00 3.95 6.96
N THR A 276 -11.57 2.83 7.52
CA THR A 276 -12.49 1.79 7.97
C THR A 276 -13.09 2.21 9.32
N PHE A 277 -14.26 1.65 9.62
CA PHE A 277 -14.92 1.83 10.92
C PHE A 277 -15.75 0.60 11.24
N ALA A 278 -15.96 0.36 12.53
CA ALA A 278 -16.79 -0.73 12.99
C ALA A 278 -18.21 -0.23 13.31
N MET A 279 -19.20 -1.07 13.03
CA MET A 279 -20.57 -0.91 13.47
C MET A 279 -21.06 -2.22 14.09
N GLU A 280 -21.99 -2.12 15.03
CA GLU A 280 -22.58 -3.27 15.71
C GLU A 280 -24.08 -3.32 15.46
N ALA A 281 -24.58 -4.51 15.17
CA ALA A 281 -26.01 -4.77 15.06
C ALA A 281 -26.65 -4.72 16.47
N THR A 282 -27.75 -4.00 16.61
CA THR A 282 -28.44 -3.80 17.90
C THR A 282 -29.85 -4.37 17.86
N GLU A 283 -30.31 -4.91 18.98
CA GLU A 283 -31.69 -5.41 19.10
C GLU A 283 -32.73 -4.29 18.92
N GLN A 284 -32.50 -3.14 19.56
CA GLN A 284 -33.39 -1.99 19.49
C GLN A 284 -32.91 -0.96 18.46
N PRO A 285 -33.81 -0.28 17.74
CA PRO A 285 -33.43 0.77 16.80
C PRO A 285 -32.70 1.92 17.51
N GLN A 286 -31.66 2.44 16.87
CA GLN A 286 -30.87 3.56 17.37
C GLN A 286 -31.28 4.86 16.68
N ARG A 287 -31.11 5.99 17.37
CA ARG A 287 -31.31 7.32 16.78
C ARG A 287 -30.02 7.81 16.15
N HIS A 288 -30.08 8.12 14.86
CA HIS A 288 -28.93 8.60 14.09
C HIS A 288 -29.12 10.06 13.71
N ALA A 289 -28.37 10.95 14.35
CA ALA A 289 -28.32 12.35 13.94
C ALA A 289 -27.55 12.47 12.61
N GLU A 290 -28.03 13.30 11.70
CA GLU A 290 -27.32 13.61 10.46
C GLU A 290 -26.03 14.40 10.77
N PRO A 291 -24.85 13.90 10.38
CA PRO A 291 -23.61 14.66 10.53
C PRO A 291 -23.65 15.94 9.70
N PRO A 292 -23.07 17.06 10.18
CA PRO A 292 -23.14 18.36 9.49
C PRO A 292 -22.51 18.37 8.08
N PHE A 293 -21.63 17.42 7.79
CA PHE A 293 -20.97 17.24 6.49
C PHE A 293 -21.67 16.21 5.59
N TYR A 294 -22.73 15.53 6.05
CA TYR A 294 -23.33 14.41 5.30
C TYR A 294 -23.83 14.82 3.92
N GLN A 295 -24.52 15.96 3.82
CA GLN A 295 -25.07 16.47 2.55
C GLN A 295 -23.99 16.73 1.49
N GLN A 296 -22.74 17.01 1.90
CA GLN A 296 -21.62 17.15 0.96
C GLN A 296 -21.32 15.83 0.24
N TYR A 297 -21.39 14.70 0.94
CA TYR A 297 -21.00 13.38 0.42
C TYR A 297 -22.18 12.51 -0.02
N ALA A 298 -23.42 12.88 0.33
CA ALA A 298 -24.62 12.05 0.11
C ALA A 298 -24.82 11.62 -1.36
N SER A 299 -24.37 12.42 -2.32
CA SER A 299 -24.43 12.12 -3.76
C SER A 299 -23.41 11.08 -4.23
N TYR A 300 -22.52 10.61 -3.36
CA TYR A 300 -21.50 9.63 -3.70
C TYR A 300 -21.95 8.19 -3.43
N TYR A 301 -22.61 7.96 -2.30
CA TYR A 301 -22.78 6.60 -1.77
C TYR A 301 -23.72 5.73 -2.60
N SER A 302 -23.37 4.44 -2.71
CA SER A 302 -24.14 3.45 -3.43
C SER A 302 -23.79 2.03 -3.00
N TYR A 303 -24.75 1.12 -3.17
CA TYR A 303 -24.50 -0.32 -3.19
C TYR A 303 -23.72 -0.81 -4.42
N GLU A 304 -23.37 0.08 -5.35
CA GLU A 304 -22.62 -0.15 -6.60
C GLU A 304 -23.40 -0.93 -7.67
N LEU A 305 -23.93 -2.10 -7.34
CA LEU A 305 -24.64 -2.97 -8.29
C LEU A 305 -25.97 -3.46 -7.72
N PRO A 306 -27.00 -3.71 -8.54
CA PRO A 306 -28.28 -4.25 -8.08
C PRO A 306 -28.13 -5.57 -7.30
N ARG A 307 -27.19 -6.44 -7.72
CA ARG A 307 -26.90 -7.72 -7.05
C ARG A 307 -26.22 -7.56 -5.67
N LEU A 308 -25.75 -6.37 -5.33
CA LEU A 308 -25.12 -6.05 -4.05
C LEU A 308 -25.99 -5.11 -3.19
N ALA A 309 -27.16 -4.70 -3.71
CA ALA A 309 -28.08 -3.76 -3.07
C ALA A 309 -28.89 -4.37 -1.92
N SER A 310 -28.18 -4.82 -0.89
CA SER A 310 -28.74 -5.43 0.30
C SER A 310 -27.88 -5.05 1.52
N PHE A 311 -28.50 -4.39 2.49
CA PHE A 311 -27.84 -4.03 3.74
C PHE A 311 -27.24 -5.24 4.48
N PRO A 312 -27.96 -6.36 4.72
CA PRO A 312 -27.36 -7.48 5.43
C PRO A 312 -26.21 -8.12 4.64
N LEU A 313 -26.23 -8.06 3.30
CA LEU A 313 -25.09 -8.46 2.48
C LEU A 313 -23.88 -7.55 2.72
N VAL A 314 -24.05 -6.22 2.67
CA VAL A 314 -22.93 -5.28 2.92
C VAL A 314 -22.43 -5.38 4.36
N PHE A 315 -23.32 -5.55 5.33
CA PHE A 315 -22.96 -5.75 6.73
C PHE A 315 -22.13 -7.02 6.91
N THR A 316 -22.51 -8.13 6.28
CA THR A 316 -21.80 -9.42 6.43
C THR A 316 -20.56 -9.54 5.54
N TYR A 317 -20.30 -8.57 4.65
CA TYR A 317 -19.10 -8.55 3.81
C TYR A 317 -17.84 -8.72 4.62
N ARG A 318 -17.73 -7.97 5.71
CA ARG A 318 -16.62 -8.01 6.67
C ARG A 318 -17.17 -8.00 8.10
N ARG A 319 -18.05 -8.96 8.41
CA ARG A 319 -18.45 -9.25 9.79
C ARG A 319 -17.27 -9.90 10.50
N ILE A 320 -16.68 -9.19 11.46
CA ILE A 320 -15.44 -9.60 12.14
C ILE A 320 -15.68 -10.31 13.48
N TRP A 321 -16.94 -10.36 13.90
CA TRP A 321 -17.38 -11.03 15.11
C TRP A 321 -18.87 -11.33 15.03
N SER A 322 -19.27 -12.55 15.39
CA SER A 322 -20.66 -12.91 15.59
C SER A 322 -20.80 -13.76 16.87
N PRO A 323 -21.51 -13.27 17.90
CA PRO A 323 -21.72 -14.05 19.12
C PRO A 323 -22.79 -15.14 18.95
N ARG A 324 -23.58 -15.07 17.87
CA ARG A 324 -24.66 -16.02 17.58
C ARG A 324 -24.90 -16.06 16.08
N GLN A 325 -24.95 -17.27 15.54
CA GLN A 325 -25.28 -17.51 14.15
C GLN A 325 -26.70 -17.02 13.81
N GLY A 326 -26.82 -16.31 12.69
CA GLY A 326 -28.10 -15.88 12.12
C GLY A 326 -28.72 -16.93 11.20
N GLU A 327 -29.90 -16.62 10.66
CA GLU A 327 -30.57 -17.46 9.67
C GLU A 327 -29.85 -17.40 8.31
N ASP A 328 -29.86 -18.51 7.57
CA ASP A 328 -29.29 -18.55 6.23
C ASP A 328 -30.04 -17.59 5.29
N MET A 329 -29.29 -16.75 4.59
CA MET A 329 -29.79 -15.81 3.59
C MET A 329 -29.08 -16.01 2.26
N ARG A 330 -29.76 -15.63 1.17
CA ARG A 330 -29.16 -15.56 -0.16
C ARG A 330 -29.62 -14.30 -0.89
N PHE A 331 -28.68 -13.53 -1.40
CA PHE A 331 -28.96 -12.34 -2.21
C PHE A 331 -27.92 -12.18 -3.31
N GLY A 332 -28.36 -11.85 -4.53
CA GLY A 332 -27.43 -11.56 -5.63
C GLY A 332 -26.47 -12.69 -6.01
N GLY A 333 -26.81 -13.94 -5.67
CA GLY A 333 -25.96 -15.11 -5.89
C GLY A 333 -24.99 -15.43 -4.74
N ILE A 334 -24.92 -14.61 -3.69
CA ILE A 334 -24.08 -14.79 -2.50
C ILE A 334 -24.94 -15.34 -1.37
N SER A 335 -24.41 -16.36 -0.66
CA SER A 335 -25.05 -16.94 0.53
C SER A 335 -24.28 -16.50 1.77
N PHE A 336 -24.99 -16.13 2.83
CA PHE A 336 -24.43 -15.62 4.09
C PHE A 336 -25.47 -15.78 5.21
N THR A 337 -25.08 -15.73 6.48
CA THR A 337 -26.04 -15.73 7.59
C THR A 337 -26.45 -14.30 7.97
N ALA A 338 -27.73 -14.10 8.29
CA ALA A 338 -28.30 -12.79 8.65
C ALA A 338 -27.54 -12.14 9.83
N PRO A 339 -27.38 -10.80 9.85
CA PRO A 339 -26.86 -10.12 11.03
C PRO A 339 -27.73 -10.36 12.27
N THR A 340 -27.11 -10.65 13.41
CA THR A 340 -27.81 -10.74 14.71
C THR A 340 -27.31 -9.70 15.70
N PRO A 341 -28.11 -9.28 16.70
CA PRO A 341 -27.66 -8.38 17.74
C PRO A 341 -26.33 -8.82 18.39
N GLY A 342 -25.37 -7.90 18.45
CA GLY A 342 -24.01 -8.13 18.94
C GLY A 342 -23.00 -8.49 17.84
N ASP A 343 -23.44 -8.76 16.61
CA ASP A 343 -22.52 -8.88 15.46
C ASP A 343 -21.78 -7.57 15.25
N ILE A 344 -20.48 -7.65 14.95
CA ILE A 344 -19.65 -6.48 14.63
C ILE A 344 -19.18 -6.59 13.19
N SER A 345 -19.43 -5.54 12.42
CA SER A 345 -19.00 -5.42 11.03
C SER A 345 -18.04 -4.27 10.82
N MET A 346 -16.98 -4.53 10.07
CA MET A 346 -15.98 -3.55 9.69
C MET A 346 -16.21 -3.08 8.25
N GLN A 347 -16.44 -1.79 8.06
CA GLN A 347 -16.86 -1.25 6.77
C GLN A 347 -15.66 -0.89 5.87
N ASN A 348 -15.69 -1.40 4.64
CA ASN A 348 -14.78 -1.11 3.54
C ASN A 348 -15.51 -1.41 2.22
N TRP A 349 -16.01 -0.38 1.54
CA TRP A 349 -16.88 -0.53 0.37
C TRP A 349 -16.57 0.53 -0.70
N THR A 350 -16.48 0.10 -1.97
CA THR A 350 -15.96 0.91 -3.10
C THR A 350 -16.76 2.19 -3.37
N TRP A 351 -18.09 2.08 -3.48
CA TRP A 351 -18.99 3.24 -3.53
C TRP A 351 -19.52 3.62 -2.15
N GLY A 352 -18.77 3.28 -1.09
CA GLY A 352 -19.09 3.54 0.29
C GLY A 352 -18.07 4.47 0.93
N ASN A 353 -17.20 3.94 1.79
CA ASN A 353 -16.20 4.70 2.53
C ASN A 353 -14.81 4.78 1.86
N ASP A 354 -14.67 4.29 0.64
CA ASP A 354 -13.49 4.54 -0.18
C ASP A 354 -13.51 5.98 -0.70
N TYR A 355 -12.58 6.80 -0.22
CA TYR A 355 -12.36 8.14 -0.77
C TYR A 355 -11.42 8.06 -1.97
N ARG A 356 -11.88 8.53 -3.14
CA ARG A 356 -11.22 8.30 -4.45
C ARG A 356 -10.78 9.60 -5.15
N PRO A 357 -9.88 10.40 -4.55
CA PRO A 357 -9.39 11.64 -5.15
C PRO A 357 -8.53 11.34 -6.39
N GLY A 358 -8.52 12.24 -7.38
CA GLY A 358 -7.89 11.98 -8.69
C GLY A 358 -7.31 13.19 -9.43
N THR A 359 -7.19 14.35 -8.79
CA THR A 359 -6.78 15.60 -9.46
C THR A 359 -5.68 16.33 -8.68
N ALA A 360 -5.00 17.30 -9.29
CA ALA A 360 -4.00 18.10 -8.57
C ALA A 360 -4.56 18.93 -7.41
N ALA A 361 -5.87 19.24 -7.45
CA ALA A 361 -6.58 19.93 -6.37
C ALA A 361 -6.88 18.99 -5.19
N ASP A 362 -7.12 17.72 -5.47
CA ASP A 362 -7.47 16.70 -4.51
C ASP A 362 -6.77 15.38 -4.87
N ASN A 363 -5.65 15.14 -4.19
CA ASN A 363 -4.83 13.94 -4.23
C ASN A 363 -4.21 13.73 -2.83
N LEU A 364 -4.23 12.50 -2.32
CA LEU A 364 -3.74 12.20 -0.97
C LEU A 364 -2.21 12.24 -0.88
N VAL A 365 -1.53 11.49 -1.75
CA VAL A 365 -0.06 11.38 -1.76
C VAL A 365 0.51 12.50 -2.61
N TYR A 366 1.35 13.37 -2.03
CA TYR A 366 1.94 14.47 -2.78
C TYR A 366 2.91 13.97 -3.86
N THR A 367 2.78 14.55 -5.06
CA THR A 367 3.74 14.39 -6.15
C THR A 367 5.08 15.03 -5.78
N ARG A 368 6.17 14.66 -6.46
CA ARG A 368 7.49 15.28 -6.21
C ARG A 368 7.44 16.81 -6.36
N ASN A 369 6.72 17.31 -7.36
CA ASN A 369 6.56 18.76 -7.57
C ASN A 369 5.81 19.43 -6.42
N GLN A 370 4.78 18.77 -5.86
CA GLN A 370 4.05 19.27 -4.69
C GLN A 370 4.93 19.22 -3.42
N LEU A 371 5.73 18.17 -3.24
CA LEU A 371 6.69 18.09 -2.13
C LEU A 371 7.74 19.21 -2.22
N GLN A 372 8.23 19.51 -3.42
CA GLN A 372 9.18 20.59 -3.65
C GLN A 372 8.55 21.96 -3.38
N SER A 373 7.34 22.21 -3.89
CA SER A 373 6.66 23.51 -3.72
C SER A 373 6.22 23.77 -2.28
N THR A 374 5.91 22.73 -1.51
CA THR A 374 5.59 22.83 -0.08
C THR A 374 6.80 22.82 0.83
N GLY A 375 8.02 22.72 0.27
CA GLY A 375 9.27 22.71 1.03
C GLY A 375 9.57 21.41 1.76
N GLN A 376 8.78 20.34 1.55
CA GLN A 376 8.98 19.06 2.24
C GLN A 376 10.24 18.30 1.80
N LEU A 377 10.81 18.63 0.64
CA LEU A 377 12.11 18.09 0.20
C LEU A 377 13.32 18.88 0.76
N GLN A 378 13.09 19.97 1.49
CA GLN A 378 14.18 20.70 2.15
C GLN A 378 14.58 20.01 3.46
N PRO A 379 15.85 20.12 3.90
CA PRO A 379 16.28 19.58 5.19
C PRO A 379 15.38 20.01 6.34
N GLY A 380 14.88 19.05 7.13
CA GLY A 380 13.93 19.30 8.23
C GLY A 380 12.49 19.65 7.80
N GLY A 381 12.22 19.77 6.49
CA GLY A 381 10.92 20.14 5.95
C GLY A 381 9.90 19.00 5.84
N TRP A 382 10.32 17.74 5.98
CA TRP A 382 9.45 16.58 5.77
C TRP A 382 8.25 16.54 6.73
N LEU A 383 7.03 16.38 6.19
CA LEU A 383 5.79 16.29 6.98
C LEU A 383 4.96 15.05 6.60
N GLY A 384 5.63 13.96 6.19
CA GLY A 384 4.98 12.70 5.79
C GLY A 384 4.48 12.67 4.35
N GLY A 385 4.54 13.79 3.62
CA GLY A 385 4.22 13.82 2.19
C GLY A 385 2.76 13.51 1.84
N LEU A 386 1.83 13.75 2.78
CA LEU A 386 0.38 13.59 2.59
C LEU A 386 -0.36 14.92 2.67
N ARG A 387 -1.46 15.01 1.93
CA ARG A 387 -2.38 16.16 1.99
C ARG A 387 -3.36 16.01 3.14
N VAL A 388 -3.18 16.84 4.17
CA VAL A 388 -4.02 16.87 5.38
C VAL A 388 -5.51 17.05 5.07
N GLU A 389 -5.85 17.94 4.14
CA GLU A 389 -7.24 18.19 3.77
C GLU A 389 -7.92 16.96 3.15
N THR A 390 -7.21 16.20 2.31
CA THR A 390 -7.74 14.96 1.73
C THR A 390 -7.92 13.87 2.79
N LEU A 391 -7.02 13.79 3.80
CA LEU A 391 -7.24 12.91 4.95
C LEU A 391 -8.53 13.28 5.69
N ARG A 392 -8.74 14.57 5.98
CA ARG A 392 -9.95 15.06 6.66
C ARG A 392 -11.22 14.71 5.87
N LYS A 393 -11.20 14.89 4.55
CA LYS A 393 -12.32 14.49 3.68
C LYS A 393 -12.59 13.00 3.73
N GLY A 394 -11.55 12.16 3.71
CA GLY A 394 -11.71 10.71 3.86
C GLY A 394 -12.32 10.30 5.21
N GLU A 395 -11.96 11.00 6.30
CA GLU A 395 -12.51 10.77 7.64
C GLU A 395 -14.00 11.12 7.72
N GLU A 396 -14.40 12.26 7.17
CA GLU A 396 -15.80 12.67 7.07
C GLU A 396 -16.59 11.75 6.15
N HIS A 397 -16.00 11.38 5.01
CA HIS A 397 -16.60 10.49 4.03
C HIS A 397 -16.94 9.12 4.62
N ALA A 398 -16.06 8.56 5.45
CA ALA A 398 -16.33 7.30 6.14
C ALA A 398 -17.49 7.41 7.15
N LYS A 399 -17.53 8.49 7.94
CA LYS A 399 -18.64 8.75 8.88
C LYS A 399 -19.97 9.03 8.17
N GLY A 400 -19.92 9.71 7.04
CA GLY A 400 -21.08 9.93 6.18
C GLY A 400 -21.61 8.62 5.61
N PHE A 401 -20.74 7.67 5.27
CA PHE A 401 -21.15 6.34 4.79
C PHE A 401 -21.88 5.55 5.88
N PHE A 402 -21.43 5.60 7.14
CA PHE A 402 -22.20 5.02 8.25
C PHE A 402 -23.62 5.60 8.30
N HIS A 403 -23.76 6.93 8.24
CA HIS A 403 -25.07 7.57 8.25
C HIS A 403 -25.93 7.13 7.05
N TRP A 404 -25.33 7.06 5.85
CA TRP A 404 -25.99 6.56 4.65
C TRP A 404 -26.52 5.13 4.83
N LEU A 405 -25.72 4.22 5.40
CA LEU A 405 -26.11 2.84 5.67
C LEU A 405 -27.34 2.75 6.60
N VAL A 406 -27.37 3.51 7.69
CA VAL A 406 -28.39 3.35 8.74
C VAL A 406 -29.62 4.25 8.56
N ALA A 407 -29.48 5.40 7.90
CA ALA A 407 -30.53 6.42 7.79
C ALA A 407 -30.73 6.98 6.36
N GLY A 408 -29.74 6.87 5.48
CA GLY A 408 -29.84 7.35 4.11
C GLY A 408 -30.86 6.57 3.27
N THR A 409 -31.42 7.26 2.26
CA THR A 409 -32.48 6.75 1.36
C THR A 409 -32.16 6.93 -0.13
N THR A 410 -30.97 7.42 -0.47
CA THR A 410 -30.53 7.68 -1.84
C THR A 410 -29.50 6.64 -2.26
N ASP A 411 -29.33 6.41 -3.56
CA ASP A 411 -28.24 5.60 -4.11
C ASP A 411 -27.73 6.27 -5.40
N SER A 412 -26.44 6.60 -5.45
CA SER A 412 -25.87 7.42 -6.53
C SER A 412 -25.75 6.67 -7.87
N GLN A 413 -25.66 5.34 -7.85
CA GLN A 413 -25.50 4.51 -9.05
C GLN A 413 -26.80 3.84 -9.47
N LEU A 414 -27.64 3.45 -8.50
CA LEU A 414 -28.85 2.65 -8.73
C LEU A 414 -30.12 3.50 -8.72
N GLY A 415 -30.04 4.75 -8.28
CA GLY A 415 -31.15 5.69 -8.28
C GLY A 415 -32.08 5.57 -7.06
N PRO A 416 -33.24 6.26 -7.11
CA PRO A 416 -34.16 6.33 -5.97
C PRO A 416 -34.86 4.99 -5.71
N GLY A 417 -35.26 4.77 -4.46
CA GLY A 417 -36.08 3.61 -4.04
C GLY A 417 -35.32 2.30 -3.82
N VAL A 418 -34.00 2.30 -4.00
CA VAL A 418 -33.15 1.11 -3.76
C VAL A 418 -32.68 1.01 -2.31
N LYS A 419 -32.50 2.15 -1.63
CA LYS A 419 -31.94 2.22 -0.28
C LYS A 419 -33.03 2.55 0.74
N GLU A 420 -33.15 1.70 1.76
CA GLU A 420 -34.04 1.89 2.91
C GLU A 420 -33.23 2.12 4.21
N PRO A 421 -33.77 2.81 5.23
CA PRO A 421 -33.10 2.97 6.52
C PRO A 421 -32.95 1.63 7.28
N HIS A 422 -31.82 1.48 7.99
CA HIS A 422 -31.51 0.31 8.83
C HIS A 422 -31.08 0.76 10.25
N PRO A 423 -32.03 1.19 11.10
CA PRO A 423 -31.72 1.88 12.36
C PRO A 423 -31.14 0.97 13.45
N ASN A 424 -31.24 -0.35 13.30
CA ASN A 424 -30.79 -1.37 14.26
C ASN A 424 -29.27 -1.59 14.23
N ASN A 425 -28.51 -0.51 14.18
CA ASN A 425 -27.06 -0.55 14.19
C ASN A 425 -26.51 0.65 14.94
N ARG A 426 -25.36 0.51 15.60
CA ARG A 426 -24.63 1.63 16.22
C ARG A 426 -23.21 1.73 15.67
N TYR A 427 -22.72 2.96 15.56
CA TYR A 427 -21.32 3.24 15.24
C TYR A 427 -20.46 2.93 16.47
N LEU A 428 -19.36 2.18 16.29
CA LEU A 428 -18.43 1.87 17.38
C LEU A 428 -17.31 2.90 17.44
N ALA A 429 -17.21 3.57 18.57
CA ALA A 429 -16.18 4.56 18.87
C ALA A 429 -15.76 4.47 20.34
N GLY A 430 -14.63 5.08 20.69
CA GLY A 430 -14.03 4.98 22.02
C GLY A 430 -12.75 4.17 22.01
N LEU A 431 -11.88 4.39 22.99
CA LEU A 431 -10.58 3.70 23.07
C LEU A 431 -10.70 2.19 23.33
N ASP A 432 -11.87 1.74 23.76
CA ASP A 432 -12.22 0.32 23.94
C ASP A 432 -12.91 -0.30 22.71
N SER A 433 -13.15 0.48 21.65
CA SER A 433 -13.70 -0.03 20.39
C SER A 433 -12.71 -0.94 19.65
N PRO A 434 -13.16 -1.72 18.63
CA PRO A 434 -12.28 -2.60 17.85
C PRO A 434 -11.06 -1.90 17.23
N MET A 435 -11.16 -0.61 16.89
CA MET A 435 -10.06 0.19 16.36
C MET A 435 -9.21 0.89 17.44
N GLY A 436 -9.67 0.93 18.68
CA GLY A 436 -8.98 1.62 19.77
C GLY A 436 -8.80 3.12 19.52
N THR A 437 -9.81 3.77 18.93
CA THR A 437 -9.80 5.21 18.62
C THR A 437 -11.05 5.88 19.17
N ALA A 438 -10.91 7.06 19.80
CA ALA A 438 -12.06 7.77 20.36
C ALA A 438 -13.03 8.21 19.27
N HIS A 439 -12.53 8.47 18.06
CA HIS A 439 -13.32 8.88 16.90
C HIS A 439 -13.92 7.71 16.10
N GLY A 440 -13.57 6.45 16.40
CA GLY A 440 -14.12 5.21 15.81
C GLY A 440 -13.63 4.82 14.42
N LEU A 441 -12.78 5.64 13.79
CA LEU A 441 -12.15 5.32 12.50
C LEU A 441 -10.86 4.54 12.72
N SER A 442 -10.35 3.91 11.66
CA SER A 442 -9.00 3.36 11.65
C SER A 442 -7.93 4.39 12.03
N LYS A 443 -6.84 3.94 12.66
CA LYS A 443 -5.75 4.79 13.14
C LYS A 443 -4.96 5.41 11.98
N TYR A 444 -4.89 4.68 10.87
CA TYR A 444 -4.33 5.10 9.60
C TYR A 444 -5.27 4.63 8.48
N PRO A 445 -5.40 5.36 7.36
CA PRO A 445 -6.24 4.89 6.26
C PRO A 445 -5.64 3.64 5.62
N TYR A 446 -6.51 2.75 5.10
CA TYR A 446 -6.09 1.70 4.20
C TYR A 446 -5.56 2.30 2.90
N MET A 447 -4.24 2.23 2.71
CA MET A 447 -3.56 2.70 1.50
C MET A 447 -3.52 1.59 0.46
N ARG A 448 -4.04 1.83 -0.75
CA ARG A 448 -3.92 0.87 -1.87
C ARG A 448 -2.70 1.13 -2.75
N GLU A 449 -2.20 2.36 -2.75
CA GLU A 449 -1.09 2.78 -3.61
C GLU A 449 -0.21 3.82 -2.90
N GLY A 450 1.10 3.68 -3.10
CA GLY A 450 2.12 4.60 -2.61
C GLY A 450 3.08 5.02 -3.73
N ARG A 451 4.19 5.66 -3.35
CA ARG A 451 5.28 5.96 -4.27
C ARG A 451 5.99 4.67 -4.65
N ARG A 452 6.03 4.34 -5.94
CA ARG A 452 6.61 3.09 -6.45
C ARG A 452 7.99 3.36 -7.01
N ILE A 453 9.03 2.75 -6.46
CA ILE A 453 10.39 3.03 -6.92
C ILE A 453 10.58 2.66 -8.39
N LEU A 454 11.55 3.30 -9.03
CA LEU A 454 12.22 2.68 -10.16
C LEU A 454 13.25 1.71 -9.60
N GLY A 455 13.12 0.43 -9.90
CA GLY A 455 14.06 -0.61 -9.48
C GLY A 455 15.45 -0.38 -10.08
N ARG A 456 16.45 -1.04 -9.49
CA ARG A 456 17.85 -0.89 -9.90
C ARG A 456 18.04 -1.21 -11.40
N PRO A 457 18.79 -0.39 -12.15
CA PRO A 457 19.12 -0.67 -13.53
C PRO A 457 19.88 -1.97 -13.71
N THR A 458 19.64 -2.62 -14.85
CA THR A 458 20.37 -3.81 -15.31
C THR A 458 20.60 -3.69 -16.81
N LEU A 459 21.32 -4.64 -17.43
CA LEU A 459 21.58 -4.62 -18.87
C LEU A 459 20.30 -4.55 -19.71
N ALA A 460 19.24 -5.24 -19.28
CA ALA A 460 17.93 -5.24 -19.95
C ALA A 460 17.07 -4.01 -19.61
N TYR A 461 17.36 -3.32 -18.51
CA TYR A 461 16.59 -2.21 -17.98
C TYR A 461 17.51 -1.04 -17.58
N PRO A 462 18.18 -0.37 -18.54
CA PRO A 462 19.21 0.64 -18.23
C PRO A 462 18.66 1.88 -17.52
N GLN A 463 17.36 2.15 -17.64
CA GLN A 463 16.69 3.29 -16.97
C GLN A 463 16.01 2.90 -15.65
N GLY A 464 16.13 1.63 -15.24
CA GLY A 464 15.45 1.07 -14.08
C GLY A 464 14.36 0.07 -14.44
N PHE A 465 14.11 -0.83 -13.50
CA PHE A 465 13.15 -1.92 -13.65
C PHE A 465 11.80 -1.57 -13.02
N ALA A 466 10.71 -2.10 -13.59
CA ALA A 466 9.41 -2.20 -12.94
C ALA A 466 8.68 -3.43 -13.49
N ILE A 467 7.87 -4.08 -12.66
CA ILE A 467 6.91 -5.10 -13.08
C ILE A 467 5.72 -4.38 -13.71
N SER A 468 5.31 -4.81 -14.89
CA SER A 468 4.24 -4.20 -15.68
C SER A 468 3.00 -5.08 -15.79
N GLU A 469 1.91 -4.53 -16.34
CA GLU A 469 0.65 -5.22 -16.61
C GLU A 469 0.86 -6.56 -17.32
N ILE A 470 1.62 -6.56 -18.42
CA ILE A 470 1.83 -7.75 -19.25
C ILE A 470 2.63 -8.86 -18.55
N ASP A 471 3.24 -8.57 -17.41
CA ASP A 471 4.00 -9.55 -16.64
C ASP A 471 3.10 -10.48 -15.82
N ILE A 472 1.87 -10.05 -15.51
CA ILE A 472 0.98 -10.79 -14.60
C ILE A 472 -0.43 -10.99 -15.14
N SER A 473 -0.89 -10.13 -16.04
CA SER A 473 -2.29 -10.13 -16.48
C SER A 473 -2.65 -11.34 -17.34
N ARG A 474 -3.86 -11.88 -17.13
CA ARG A 474 -4.46 -12.89 -18.03
C ARG A 474 -5.19 -12.29 -19.22
N ARG A 475 -5.13 -10.98 -19.43
CA ARG A 475 -5.88 -10.29 -20.50
C ARG A 475 -5.52 -10.83 -21.89
N ASP A 476 -6.51 -10.89 -22.78
CA ASP A 476 -6.25 -11.18 -24.19
C ASP A 476 -5.89 -9.89 -24.94
N TYR A 477 -4.59 -9.73 -25.21
CA TYR A 477 -4.05 -8.60 -25.95
C TYR A 477 -4.22 -8.69 -27.48
N SER A 478 -4.90 -9.73 -27.97
CA SER A 478 -5.23 -9.88 -29.39
C SER A 478 -6.54 -9.20 -29.76
N ASP A 479 -7.32 -8.79 -28.75
CA ASP A 479 -8.54 -7.98 -28.88
C ASP A 479 -8.32 -6.75 -29.78
N SER A 480 -9.33 -6.42 -30.57
CA SER A 480 -9.27 -5.31 -31.54
C SER A 480 -8.99 -3.96 -30.87
N TYR A 481 -9.41 -3.79 -29.61
CA TYR A 481 -9.13 -2.62 -28.78
C TYR A 481 -7.65 -2.24 -28.81
N TYR A 482 -6.74 -3.19 -28.57
CA TYR A 482 -5.31 -2.89 -28.46
C TYR A 482 -4.67 -2.45 -29.78
N ARG A 483 -5.21 -2.90 -30.93
CA ARG A 483 -4.77 -2.43 -32.25
C ARG A 483 -5.25 -1.01 -32.55
N LEU A 484 -6.37 -0.60 -31.97
CA LEU A 484 -6.93 0.73 -32.15
C LEU A 484 -6.25 1.77 -31.25
N VAL A 485 -5.87 1.39 -30.03
CA VAL A 485 -5.32 2.34 -29.05
C VAL A 485 -3.79 2.42 -29.00
N LEU A 486 -3.08 1.44 -29.56
CA LEU A 486 -1.62 1.43 -29.65
C LEU A 486 -1.17 1.76 -31.08
N SER A 487 -0.05 2.46 -31.21
CA SER A 487 0.58 2.64 -32.53
C SER A 487 0.98 1.28 -33.11
N PRO A 488 1.06 1.12 -34.45
CA PRO A 488 1.46 -0.15 -35.05
C PRO A 488 2.80 -0.70 -34.53
N GLN A 489 3.75 0.19 -34.23
CA GLN A 489 5.03 -0.18 -33.62
C GLN A 489 4.87 -0.65 -32.17
N SER A 490 4.06 0.05 -31.36
CA SER A 490 3.81 -0.33 -29.97
C SER A 490 3.06 -1.66 -29.89
N TYR A 491 2.07 -1.89 -30.77
CA TYR A 491 1.37 -3.17 -30.85
C TYR A 491 2.29 -4.32 -31.27
N ARG A 492 3.19 -4.11 -32.24
CA ARG A 492 4.23 -5.09 -32.57
C ARG A 492 5.15 -5.39 -31.38
N SER A 493 5.54 -4.35 -30.63
CA SER A 493 6.39 -4.50 -29.44
C SER A 493 5.67 -5.26 -28.33
N LEU A 494 4.37 -5.01 -28.14
CA LEU A 494 3.51 -5.75 -27.20
C LEU A 494 3.47 -7.23 -27.56
N LYS A 495 3.20 -7.55 -28.82
CA LYS A 495 3.15 -8.94 -29.29
C LYS A 495 4.52 -9.60 -29.21
N ALA A 496 5.61 -8.90 -29.51
CA ALA A 496 6.97 -9.42 -29.32
C ALA A 496 7.31 -9.69 -27.85
N ALA A 497 6.90 -8.81 -26.93
CA ALA A 497 7.11 -9.00 -25.49
C ALA A 497 6.34 -10.21 -24.94
N LEU A 498 5.15 -10.49 -25.48
CA LEU A 498 4.34 -11.65 -25.11
C LEU A 498 4.79 -12.96 -25.76
N ALA A 499 5.52 -12.89 -26.88
CA ALA A 499 5.92 -14.06 -27.69
C ALA A 499 6.98 -14.97 -27.03
N GLY A 500 7.55 -14.57 -25.89
CA GLY A 500 8.55 -15.36 -25.19
C GLY A 500 9.75 -15.73 -26.09
N LEU A 501 9.92 -17.02 -26.36
CA LEU A 501 11.02 -17.54 -27.21
C LEU A 501 10.88 -17.13 -28.69
N GLU A 502 9.67 -16.80 -29.15
CA GLU A 502 9.41 -16.39 -30.54
C GLU A 502 9.64 -14.89 -30.78
N ALA A 503 10.04 -14.12 -29.76
CA ALA A 503 10.19 -12.67 -29.84
C ALA A 503 11.05 -12.22 -31.03
N ALA A 504 12.17 -12.91 -31.30
CA ALA A 504 13.05 -12.59 -32.42
C ALA A 504 12.35 -12.78 -33.78
N SER A 505 11.56 -13.83 -33.93
CA SER A 505 10.79 -14.14 -35.15
C SER A 505 9.69 -13.09 -35.41
N VAL A 506 9.05 -12.59 -34.35
CA VAL A 506 8.06 -11.50 -34.43
C VAL A 506 8.70 -10.18 -34.82
N ILE A 507 9.85 -9.85 -34.21
CA ILE A 507 10.61 -8.63 -34.52
C ILE A 507 11.12 -8.66 -35.98
N ALA A 508 11.59 -9.83 -36.43
CA ALA A 508 12.04 -10.05 -37.80
C ALA A 508 10.90 -10.09 -38.84
N GLY A 509 9.63 -10.06 -38.40
CA GLY A 509 8.46 -10.10 -39.28
C GLY A 509 8.19 -11.47 -39.91
N THR A 510 8.88 -12.52 -39.46
CA THR A 510 8.67 -13.91 -39.94
C THR A 510 7.38 -14.53 -39.40
N ILE A 511 6.95 -14.12 -38.21
CA ILE A 511 5.65 -14.46 -37.63
C ILE A 511 4.81 -13.18 -37.55
N PRO A 512 3.63 -13.13 -38.21
CA PRO A 512 2.73 -11.99 -38.07
C PRO A 512 2.30 -11.83 -36.61
N PRO A 513 2.18 -10.60 -36.07
CA PRO A 513 1.79 -10.38 -34.67
C PRO A 513 0.47 -11.06 -34.25
N ARG A 514 -0.46 -11.29 -35.19
CA ARG A 514 -1.73 -11.99 -34.94
C ARG A 514 -1.59 -13.49 -34.70
N ASP A 515 -0.48 -14.09 -35.13
CA ASP A 515 -0.25 -15.53 -35.11
C ASP A 515 0.66 -15.94 -33.93
N VAL A 516 1.07 -14.98 -33.09
CA VAL A 516 1.85 -15.20 -31.86
C VAL A 516 0.99 -15.92 -30.83
N MET A 517 1.49 -17.05 -30.31
CA MET A 517 0.83 -17.81 -29.26
C MET A 517 0.56 -16.96 -28.03
N ARG A 518 -0.61 -17.16 -27.41
CA ARG A 518 -0.97 -16.47 -26.18
C ARG A 518 -0.17 -17.05 -25.04
N ARG A 519 0.58 -16.19 -24.36
CA ARG A 519 1.23 -16.52 -23.10
C ARG A 519 0.19 -16.83 -22.01
N THR A 520 0.30 -18.00 -21.41
CA THR A 520 -0.63 -18.51 -20.37
C THR A 520 -0.01 -18.57 -18.97
N ARG A 521 1.04 -17.77 -18.70
CA ARG A 521 1.70 -17.67 -17.37
C ARG A 521 2.28 -16.28 -17.14
N SER A 522 2.67 -15.97 -15.90
CA SER A 522 3.38 -14.73 -15.57
C SER A 522 4.83 -14.69 -16.09
N THR A 523 5.49 -13.55 -15.93
CA THR A 523 6.95 -13.42 -16.04
C THR A 523 7.65 -14.18 -14.94
N ILE A 524 8.63 -14.96 -15.38
CA ILE A 524 9.54 -15.70 -14.53
C ILE A 524 10.80 -14.87 -14.43
N TYR A 525 11.18 -14.55 -13.22
CA TYR A 525 12.32 -13.70 -12.94
C TYR A 525 13.47 -14.53 -12.36
N PRO A 526 14.69 -14.46 -12.92
CA PRO A 526 15.84 -15.23 -12.42
C PRO A 526 16.24 -14.84 -10.99
N ASP A 527 15.88 -13.62 -10.59
CA ASP A 527 16.12 -13.01 -9.29
C ASP A 527 14.88 -12.98 -8.39
N ALA A 528 13.94 -13.91 -8.60
CA ALA A 528 12.78 -14.04 -7.72
C ALA A 528 13.17 -14.35 -6.27
N VAL A 529 12.58 -13.61 -5.33
CA VAL A 529 12.79 -13.73 -3.87
C VAL A 529 11.48 -13.88 -3.09
N GLY A 530 10.34 -13.85 -3.78
CA GLY A 530 9.02 -14.04 -3.19
C GLY A 530 7.96 -14.31 -4.25
N ILE A 531 6.72 -14.46 -3.80
CA ILE A 531 5.56 -14.77 -4.65
C ILE A 531 4.34 -13.93 -4.27
N GLY A 532 3.37 -13.86 -5.16
CA GLY A 532 2.03 -13.37 -4.87
C GLY A 532 1.00 -13.91 -5.86
N HIS A 533 -0.27 -13.88 -5.48
CA HIS A 533 -1.37 -14.20 -6.38
C HIS A 533 -2.63 -13.48 -5.91
N TYR A 534 -3.10 -12.53 -6.72
CA TYR A 534 -4.39 -11.86 -6.50
C TYR A 534 -4.93 -11.28 -7.81
N ALA A 535 -6.20 -10.89 -7.83
CA ALA A 535 -6.76 -10.16 -8.96
C ALA A 535 -6.08 -8.81 -9.12
N ILE A 536 -6.07 -8.29 -10.34
CA ILE A 536 -5.85 -6.87 -10.57
C ILE A 536 -7.16 -6.18 -10.20
N ASP A 537 -7.27 -5.86 -8.91
CA ASP A 537 -8.47 -5.30 -8.28
C ASP A 537 -8.31 -3.78 -8.07
N PHE A 538 -9.09 -3.00 -8.83
CA PHE A 538 -8.95 -1.55 -8.87
C PHE A 538 -9.97 -0.81 -8.03
N HIS A 539 -9.50 0.28 -7.43
CA HIS A 539 -10.33 1.32 -6.84
C HIS A 539 -10.04 2.64 -7.57
N PRO A 540 -10.64 2.86 -8.76
CA PRO A 540 -10.29 3.96 -9.64
C PRO A 540 -10.47 5.32 -9.00
N CYS A 541 -9.58 6.27 -9.30
CA CYS A 541 -9.81 7.66 -8.92
C CYS A 541 -11.04 8.23 -9.65
N MET A 542 -11.65 9.27 -9.06
CA MET A 542 -12.72 10.01 -9.72
C MET A 542 -12.17 10.99 -10.77
N LEU A 543 -12.93 11.24 -11.84
CA LEU A 543 -12.53 12.11 -12.93
C LEU A 543 -12.45 13.59 -12.51
N GLN A 544 -13.41 14.05 -11.72
CA GLN A 544 -13.54 15.45 -11.30
C GLN A 544 -13.26 15.62 -9.81
N SER A 545 -12.96 16.87 -9.42
CA SER A 545 -12.85 17.30 -8.03
C SER A 545 -13.98 18.25 -7.67
N PRO A 546 -14.57 18.17 -6.46
CA PRO A 546 -14.27 17.15 -5.44
C PRO A 546 -14.75 15.75 -5.87
N ALA A 547 -14.24 14.69 -5.23
CA ALA A 547 -14.55 13.31 -5.60
C ALA A 547 -16.06 13.03 -5.52
N GLU A 548 -16.73 13.62 -4.52
CA GLU A 548 -18.15 13.51 -4.24
C GLU A 548 -19.08 14.38 -5.10
N LEU A 549 -18.53 15.10 -6.10
CA LEU A 549 -19.32 15.93 -7.01
C LEU A 549 -20.51 15.14 -7.60
N PRO A 550 -21.75 15.64 -7.53
CA PRO A 550 -22.91 14.93 -8.08
C PRO A 550 -22.74 14.60 -9.57
N GLY A 551 -22.94 13.34 -9.93
CA GLY A 551 -22.77 12.85 -11.31
C GLY A 551 -21.32 12.67 -11.76
N ASN A 552 -20.34 12.79 -10.85
CA ASN A 552 -18.95 12.43 -11.14
C ASN A 552 -18.83 10.93 -11.44
N ILE A 553 -17.82 10.57 -12.21
CA ILE A 553 -17.58 9.21 -12.67
C ILE A 553 -16.15 8.80 -12.36
N GLU A 554 -15.92 7.49 -12.32
CA GLU A 554 -14.57 6.95 -12.32
C GLU A 554 -13.79 7.43 -13.56
N ARG A 555 -12.47 7.56 -13.43
CA ARG A 555 -11.57 7.86 -14.56
C ARG A 555 -11.84 6.90 -15.72
N PRO A 556 -12.27 7.40 -16.90
CA PRO A 556 -12.62 6.52 -18.01
C PRO A 556 -11.47 5.61 -18.44
N GLY A 557 -11.77 4.32 -18.59
CA GLY A 557 -10.80 3.31 -19.01
C GLY A 557 -9.96 2.70 -17.89
N GLU A 558 -10.02 3.19 -16.65
CA GLU A 558 -9.18 2.66 -15.56
C GLU A 558 -9.47 1.17 -15.28
N ARG A 559 -10.74 0.78 -15.34
CA ARG A 559 -11.14 -0.63 -15.16
C ARG A 559 -10.74 -1.56 -16.31
N LEU A 560 -10.16 -1.06 -17.42
CA LEU A 560 -9.71 -1.92 -18.52
C LEU A 560 -8.54 -2.83 -18.14
N GLY A 561 -7.67 -2.36 -17.23
CA GLY A 561 -6.58 -3.16 -16.67
C GLY A 561 -7.03 -4.18 -15.62
N ALA A 562 -8.27 -4.07 -15.12
CA ALA A 562 -8.78 -4.96 -14.08
C ALA A 562 -8.97 -6.40 -14.59
N GLY A 563 -8.84 -7.38 -13.69
CA GLY A 563 -9.17 -8.76 -14.01
C GLY A 563 -8.30 -9.79 -13.31
N GLN A 564 -8.22 -10.98 -13.90
CA GLN A 564 -7.44 -12.08 -13.35
C GLN A 564 -5.95 -11.86 -13.64
N ALA A 565 -5.11 -12.20 -12.66
CA ALA A 565 -3.67 -12.33 -12.82
C ALA A 565 -3.27 -13.80 -12.76
N TYR A 566 -2.19 -14.17 -13.42
CA TYR A 566 -1.49 -15.42 -13.10
C TYR A 566 -0.85 -15.31 -11.72
N PRO A 567 -0.58 -16.43 -11.01
CA PRO A 567 0.39 -16.41 -9.92
C PRO A 567 1.69 -15.76 -10.40
N PHE A 568 2.37 -14.97 -9.56
CA PHE A 568 3.50 -14.16 -9.98
C PHE A 568 4.62 -14.14 -8.95
N GLN A 569 5.80 -13.69 -9.38
CA GLN A 569 7.02 -13.64 -8.58
C GLN A 569 7.40 -12.19 -8.21
N ILE A 570 8.10 -12.06 -7.09
CA ILE A 570 8.69 -10.79 -6.63
C ILE A 570 10.20 -10.83 -6.94
N PRO A 571 10.67 -10.15 -8.00
CA PRO A 571 12.09 -10.07 -8.31
C PRO A 571 12.82 -9.12 -7.36
N LEU A 572 14.03 -9.49 -6.94
CA LEU A 572 14.84 -8.71 -6.01
C LEU A 572 15.16 -7.31 -6.56
N ARG A 573 15.37 -7.17 -7.87
CA ARG A 573 15.61 -5.85 -8.49
C ARG A 573 14.43 -4.88 -8.36
N ALA A 574 13.21 -5.36 -8.13
CA ALA A 574 12.06 -4.50 -7.85
C ALA A 574 12.08 -3.92 -6.42
N MET A 575 12.87 -4.51 -5.52
CA MET A 575 12.98 -4.10 -4.12
C MET A 575 14.20 -3.23 -3.84
N ILE A 576 15.09 -3.05 -4.83
CA ILE A 576 16.33 -2.30 -4.69
C ILE A 576 16.15 -0.96 -5.42
N PRO A 577 16.09 0.18 -4.71
CA PRO A 577 15.99 1.50 -5.33
C PRO A 577 17.30 1.91 -6.01
N GLN A 578 17.18 2.92 -6.85
CA GLN A 578 18.34 3.62 -7.40
C GLN A 578 18.97 4.54 -6.37
N GLN A 579 20.22 4.93 -6.61
CA GLN A 579 20.95 5.99 -5.90
C GLN A 579 21.27 5.77 -4.43
N ILE A 580 20.66 4.82 -3.72
CA ILE A 580 20.98 4.52 -2.30
C ILE A 580 21.28 3.03 -2.17
N ASP A 581 22.50 2.69 -1.76
CA ASP A 581 23.03 1.33 -1.86
C ASP A 581 22.74 0.45 -0.62
N ASN A 582 22.32 1.06 0.49
CA ASN A 582 21.89 0.35 1.71
C ASN A 582 20.39 0.50 2.04
N LEU A 583 19.57 0.92 1.06
CA LEU A 583 18.12 0.99 1.17
C LEU A 583 17.49 -0.21 0.45
N LEU A 584 16.52 -0.86 1.11
CA LEU A 584 15.60 -1.81 0.50
C LEU A 584 14.18 -1.28 0.62
N VAL A 585 13.33 -1.62 -0.34
CA VAL A 585 11.91 -1.27 -0.33
C VAL A 585 11.10 -2.56 -0.28
N SER A 586 10.07 -2.58 0.55
CA SER A 586 9.14 -3.70 0.69
C SER A 586 7.69 -3.21 0.69
N GLY A 587 6.74 -4.12 0.49
CA GLY A 587 5.30 -3.80 0.41
C GLY A 587 4.92 -3.07 -0.88
N LYS A 588 3.94 -2.15 -0.79
CA LYS A 588 3.29 -1.48 -1.94
C LYS A 588 4.20 -0.60 -2.80
N SER A 589 5.36 -0.22 -2.25
CA SER A 589 6.26 0.76 -2.84
C SER A 589 7.39 0.17 -3.69
N ILE A 590 7.43 -1.16 -3.85
CA ILE A 590 8.38 -1.80 -4.77
C ILE A 590 8.14 -1.36 -6.23
N ALA A 591 9.06 -1.74 -7.13
CA ALA A 591 9.00 -1.34 -8.53
C ALA A 591 7.93 -2.11 -9.32
N VAL A 592 6.70 -1.58 -9.30
CA VAL A 592 5.54 -2.08 -10.04
C VAL A 592 4.86 -0.91 -10.76
N SER A 593 4.14 -1.15 -11.84
CA SER A 593 3.25 -0.17 -12.46
C SER A 593 1.96 0.02 -11.65
N HIS A 594 1.17 1.04 -11.96
CA HIS A 594 -0.14 1.31 -11.38
C HIS A 594 -1.07 0.10 -11.49
N ILE A 595 -1.08 -0.55 -12.67
CA ILE A 595 -1.90 -1.71 -12.94
C ILE A 595 -1.39 -2.93 -12.16
N ALA A 596 -0.08 -3.21 -12.21
CA ALA A 596 0.48 -4.32 -11.44
C ALA A 596 0.32 -4.11 -9.92
N ALA A 597 0.43 -2.88 -9.42
CA ALA A 597 0.27 -2.54 -8.02
C ALA A 597 -1.07 -2.99 -7.42
N ALA A 598 -2.14 -2.99 -8.22
CA ALA A 598 -3.47 -3.44 -7.79
C ALA A 598 -3.49 -4.93 -7.37
N ALA A 599 -2.56 -5.75 -7.87
CA ALA A 599 -2.36 -7.13 -7.41
C ALA A 599 -1.21 -7.27 -6.38
N TYR A 600 -0.23 -6.37 -6.41
CA TYR A 600 0.95 -6.32 -5.53
C TYR A 600 0.72 -5.46 -4.26
N ARG A 601 -0.47 -5.54 -3.66
CA ARG A 601 -0.81 -4.79 -2.43
C ARG A 601 -1.47 -5.62 -1.33
N VAL A 602 -1.88 -6.85 -1.64
CA VAL A 602 -2.66 -7.70 -0.72
C VAL A 602 -1.80 -8.33 0.39
N HIS A 603 -2.45 -8.81 1.44
CA HIS A 603 -1.82 -9.21 2.70
C HIS A 603 -0.72 -10.27 2.53
N SER A 604 -0.98 -11.32 1.74
CA SER A 604 -0.02 -12.41 1.51
C SER A 604 1.20 -11.95 0.70
N PHE A 605 0.99 -11.08 -0.28
CA PHE A 605 2.05 -10.44 -1.06
C PHE A 605 2.93 -9.57 -0.16
N GLU A 606 2.33 -8.70 0.66
CA GLU A 606 3.10 -7.82 1.55
C GLU A 606 3.97 -8.61 2.51
N TRP A 607 3.42 -9.69 3.08
CA TRP A 607 4.21 -10.59 3.90
C TRP A 607 5.37 -11.21 3.11
N SER A 608 5.12 -11.69 1.88
CA SER A 608 6.17 -12.31 1.06
C SER A 608 7.27 -11.31 0.72
N ALA A 609 6.94 -10.07 0.37
CA ALA A 609 7.90 -9.00 0.13
C ALA A 609 8.70 -8.67 1.40
N GLY A 610 8.04 -8.63 2.56
CA GLY A 610 8.72 -8.38 3.84
C GLY A 610 9.66 -9.51 4.22
N ALA A 611 9.23 -10.76 4.07
CA ALA A 611 10.06 -11.93 4.34
C ALA A 611 11.32 -11.96 3.45
N ALA A 612 11.15 -11.59 2.18
CA ALA A 612 12.26 -11.41 1.24
C ALA A 612 13.23 -10.32 1.69
N ALA A 613 12.72 -9.13 2.09
CA ALA A 613 13.54 -8.01 2.54
C ALA A 613 14.34 -8.36 3.81
N GLY A 614 13.70 -8.96 4.82
CA GLY A 614 14.34 -9.34 6.08
C GLY A 614 15.42 -10.40 5.88
N THR A 615 15.13 -11.43 5.08
CA THR A 615 16.11 -12.48 4.75
C THR A 615 17.28 -11.92 3.93
N THR A 616 17.00 -11.04 2.96
CA THR A 616 18.02 -10.41 2.10
C THR A 616 18.94 -9.51 2.91
N ALA A 617 18.40 -8.64 3.78
CA ALA A 617 19.19 -7.76 4.63
C ALA A 617 20.08 -8.57 5.59
N ALA A 618 19.53 -9.60 6.24
CA ALA A 618 20.33 -10.48 7.10
C ALA A 618 21.44 -11.21 6.32
N PHE A 619 21.13 -11.73 5.14
CA PHE A 619 22.10 -12.39 4.27
C PHE A 619 23.21 -11.43 3.81
N ALA A 620 22.83 -10.21 3.39
CA ALA A 620 23.77 -9.19 2.93
C ALA A 620 24.74 -8.75 4.04
N LEU A 621 24.25 -8.61 5.29
CA LEU A 621 25.10 -8.36 6.45
C LEU A 621 26.09 -9.50 6.73
N GLU A 622 25.67 -10.76 6.57
CA GLU A 622 26.56 -11.93 6.76
C GLU A 622 27.65 -12.01 5.70
N ARG A 623 27.31 -11.67 4.46
CA ARG A 623 28.23 -11.73 3.32
C ARG A 623 29.04 -10.46 3.13
N ALA A 624 28.73 -9.40 3.88
CA ALA A 624 29.33 -8.07 3.74
C ALA A 624 29.22 -7.51 2.30
N ILE A 625 28.06 -7.67 1.67
CA ILE A 625 27.79 -7.24 0.29
C ILE A 625 26.61 -6.25 0.25
N ALA A 626 26.59 -5.31 -0.69
CA ALA A 626 25.39 -4.50 -0.92
C ALA A 626 24.32 -5.31 -1.69
N PRO A 627 23.01 -5.10 -1.44
CA PRO A 627 21.94 -5.83 -2.12
C PRO A 627 22.01 -5.78 -3.65
N TYR A 628 22.44 -4.65 -4.23
CA TYR A 628 22.56 -4.52 -5.69
C TYR A 628 23.60 -5.49 -6.29
N GLN A 629 24.57 -5.97 -5.50
CA GLN A 629 25.58 -6.93 -5.97
C GLN A 629 24.95 -8.29 -6.28
N LEU A 630 23.83 -8.64 -5.63
CA LEU A 630 23.09 -9.89 -5.88
C LEU A 630 22.39 -9.90 -7.26
N ILE A 631 22.25 -8.75 -7.91
CA ILE A 631 21.57 -8.64 -9.20
C ILE A 631 22.47 -8.08 -10.30
N ALA A 632 23.76 -7.85 -10.01
CA ALA A 632 24.66 -7.15 -10.92
C ALA A 632 24.90 -7.89 -12.24
N ARG A 633 24.78 -9.23 -12.22
CA ARG A 633 25.10 -10.10 -13.36
C ARG A 633 23.89 -10.69 -14.07
N ILE A 634 22.66 -10.37 -13.66
CA ILE A 634 21.48 -10.96 -14.30
C ILE A 634 21.42 -10.56 -15.79
N PRO A 635 21.05 -11.49 -16.69
CA PRO A 635 20.46 -12.81 -16.43
C PRO A 635 21.48 -13.96 -16.24
N PHE A 636 22.78 -13.68 -16.18
CA PHE A 636 23.79 -14.73 -15.95
C PHE A 636 23.74 -15.26 -14.51
N PRO A 637 24.19 -16.50 -14.26
CA PRO A 637 24.24 -17.07 -12.92
C PRO A 637 25.00 -16.18 -11.94
N GLU A 638 24.38 -15.94 -10.78
CA GLU A 638 24.94 -15.18 -9.66
C GLU A 638 24.94 -16.06 -8.40
N PRO A 639 26.07 -16.68 -8.02
CA PRO A 639 26.12 -17.65 -6.93
C PRO A 639 25.60 -17.15 -5.59
N GLN A 640 25.76 -15.86 -5.29
CA GLN A 640 25.24 -15.28 -4.04
C GLN A 640 23.71 -15.15 -4.06
N LEU A 641 23.12 -14.82 -5.21
CA LEU A 641 21.67 -14.79 -5.39
C LEU A 641 21.06 -16.19 -5.25
N GLU A 642 21.67 -17.20 -5.86
CA GLU A 642 21.22 -18.59 -5.70
C GLU A 642 21.33 -19.06 -4.24
N ALA A 643 22.38 -18.65 -3.52
CA ALA A 643 22.53 -18.94 -2.10
C ALA A 643 21.43 -18.26 -1.25
N LEU A 644 21.05 -17.02 -1.60
CA LEU A 644 19.92 -16.34 -0.99
C LEU A 644 18.59 -17.07 -1.28
N GLN A 645 18.35 -17.46 -2.52
CA GLN A 645 17.14 -18.20 -2.91
C GLN A 645 17.03 -19.55 -2.19
N ARG A 646 18.14 -20.29 -2.05
CA ARG A 646 18.19 -21.52 -1.25
C ARG A 646 17.85 -21.24 0.23
N ARG A 647 18.34 -20.13 0.79
CA ARG A 647 18.02 -19.74 2.18
C ARG A 647 16.54 -19.39 2.34
N LEU A 648 15.95 -18.66 1.39
CA LEU A 648 14.52 -18.34 1.39
C LEU A 648 13.69 -19.63 1.37
N ALA A 649 14.01 -20.57 0.49
CA ALA A 649 13.35 -21.88 0.43
C ALA A 649 13.50 -22.67 1.74
N GLN A 650 14.70 -22.73 2.32
CA GLN A 650 14.97 -23.38 3.61
C GLN A 650 14.20 -22.72 4.77
N ASN A 651 13.97 -21.41 4.70
CA ASN A 651 13.15 -20.70 5.66
C ASN A 651 11.65 -21.00 5.52
N GLY A 652 11.20 -21.64 4.44
CA GLY A 652 9.77 -21.79 4.12
C GLY A 652 9.17 -20.52 3.52
N ASN A 653 9.99 -19.72 2.82
CA ASN A 653 9.55 -18.54 2.09
C ASN A 653 9.71 -18.83 0.58
N PRO A 654 8.60 -19.22 -0.11
CA PRO A 654 8.67 -19.63 -1.51
C PRO A 654 9.06 -18.48 -2.43
N THR A 655 9.91 -18.77 -3.41
CA THR A 655 10.34 -17.83 -4.47
C THR A 655 9.69 -18.13 -5.83
N ALA A 656 8.95 -19.23 -5.93
CA ALA A 656 8.21 -19.65 -7.11
C ALA A 656 7.01 -20.52 -6.68
N PHE A 657 5.95 -20.53 -7.49
CA PHE A 657 4.86 -21.50 -7.36
C PHE A 657 5.31 -22.89 -7.86
N PRO A 658 4.67 -23.99 -7.43
CA PRO A 658 4.91 -25.32 -7.97
C PRO A 658 4.89 -25.33 -9.51
N ASP A 659 5.76 -26.14 -10.12
CA ASP A 659 5.89 -26.31 -11.57
C ASP A 659 6.19 -25.03 -12.37
N THR A 660 6.75 -24.01 -11.71
CA THR A 660 7.19 -22.79 -12.38
C THR A 660 8.35 -23.07 -13.33
N SER A 661 8.10 -22.95 -14.64
CA SER A 661 9.09 -23.17 -15.69
C SER A 661 8.79 -22.29 -16.90
N ILE A 662 9.84 -21.86 -17.61
CA ILE A 662 9.68 -21.14 -18.89
C ILE A 662 9.00 -22.00 -19.96
N PHE A 663 9.06 -23.33 -19.82
CA PHE A 663 8.46 -24.32 -20.71
C PHE A 663 7.07 -24.78 -20.26
N ASN A 664 6.64 -24.43 -19.05
CA ASN A 664 5.32 -24.80 -18.54
C ASN A 664 4.33 -23.67 -18.83
N GLU A 665 3.34 -23.96 -19.67
CA GLU A 665 2.24 -23.05 -20.03
C GLU A 665 0.90 -23.46 -19.38
N ALA A 666 0.86 -24.54 -18.60
CA ALA A 666 -0.35 -25.05 -17.95
C ALA A 666 -0.57 -24.40 -16.57
N TRP A 667 -0.76 -23.08 -16.53
CA TRP A 667 -1.08 -22.35 -15.29
C TRP A 667 -2.58 -22.03 -15.17
N GLU A 668 -3.41 -22.60 -16.04
CA GLU A 668 -4.86 -22.41 -16.02
C GLU A 668 -5.50 -22.97 -14.73
N ASP A 669 -4.91 -24.01 -14.15
CA ASP A 669 -5.39 -24.67 -12.92
C ASP A 669 -5.25 -23.81 -11.67
N TRP A 670 -4.36 -22.81 -11.70
CA TRP A 670 -4.31 -21.79 -10.64
C TRP A 670 -5.44 -20.79 -10.91
N GLN A 671 -6.59 -20.94 -10.26
CA GLN A 671 -7.72 -19.99 -10.36
C GLN A 671 -7.80 -19.06 -9.14
#